data_AF-A0A142XCP6-F1
#
_entry.id   AF-A0A142XCP6-F1
#
_cell.length_a   1.000
_cell.length_b   1.000
_cell.length_c   1.000
_cell.angle_alpha   90.00
_cell.angle_beta   90.00
_cell.angle_gamma   90.00
#
_symmetry.space_group_name_H-M   'P 1'
#
loop_
_entity.id
_entity.type
_entity.pdbx_description
1 polymer ?
#
loop_
_entity_poly.entity_id
_entity_poly.type
_entity_poly.pdbx_seq_one_letter_code
_entity_poly.pdbx_strand_id
1 'polypeptide(L)'
;MKFARLGSTFETLEDRSLPTTFGVPWADPEHLTFSFVPDGAQTPLGTNSLSQLLNSAGTSPQWKLEILRAFQTWAVNANINIGLVTDGGQVLGAVGAVQGDTRFGDIRIAAAGLSPDVLASTSPFSWTGTTLSGDMVLNSNARFGIGSAYDLYSVALHEAGHAFGLDHDHDHDEASAIHSGYEYQTGLSASDIAHLQALYGARRADAYDLAGGNDTVARASSMPRNSITQLLVSGDLTTMSDVDYYKFTAPAITSMISSVTVRLKTAGLSLLTARVTVFDAAGNVVASGASTDPMNNDLLLTFRPGLFGGNYTIKVEGARNDVFDIGGYKLAVDFLSISGLLSPITTTLTGVLDGHTDDILATALNLQTNKGNDSRFDAVYRGVLEDSYDVDSYRVRTDRYAPGTSVTLNVMVWGLDANPVDARVRVFDANGNAVAFQVLSNDRGLFSVQVLNATAGKDYYIQVFARAGAVKSTGNYFIAADFNQLAPLVFDNVANGTLNAGATTAVDTLALNKAGVYQFALNAQGQSAGDSVTMTVYDADGNVVFTLTATAGQPAVTSSRYLKAGTYTVKYTGAKSNASRIGYGLFMTQLSEGVGPYATSTASPPTSQTAPPPPPPPSSSYSYTSSPSNPSSPSSPSSPGYPYAY
;
A
#
# COMPACT_ATOMS: atom_id res chain seq x y z
N MET A 1 -6.91 -22.54 54.59
CA MET A 1 -6.42 -22.90 53.25
C MET A 1 -6.56 -21.67 52.36
N LYS A 2 -5.44 -21.09 51.92
CA LYS A 2 -5.40 -19.94 51.03
C LYS A 2 -5.55 -20.43 49.59
N PHE A 3 -6.50 -19.88 48.84
CA PHE A 3 -6.59 -20.03 47.39
C PHE A 3 -5.41 -19.31 46.75
N ALA A 4 -4.65 -20.02 45.92
CA ALA A 4 -3.63 -19.42 45.06
C ALA A 4 -4.35 -18.66 43.93
N ARG A 5 -4.13 -17.34 43.88
CA ARG A 5 -4.46 -16.53 42.70
C ARG A 5 -3.54 -16.99 41.57
N LEU A 6 -4.12 -17.50 40.48
CA LEU A 6 -3.46 -17.56 39.18
C LEU A 6 -3.17 -16.10 38.78
N GLY A 7 -1.89 -15.77 38.61
CA GLY A 7 -1.46 -14.46 38.15
C GLY A 7 -1.88 -14.26 36.70
N SER A 8 -2.57 -13.16 36.42
CA SER A 8 -2.80 -12.62 35.10
C SER A 8 -1.47 -12.08 34.56
N THR A 9 -0.75 -12.86 33.78
CA THR A 9 0.25 -12.33 32.84
C THR A 9 -0.53 -11.85 31.63
N PHE A 10 -0.65 -10.54 31.45
CA PHE A 10 -1.10 -9.96 30.18
C PHE A 10 -0.06 -10.36 29.12
N GLU A 11 -0.47 -11.13 28.12
CA GLU A 11 0.31 -11.32 26.91
C GLU A 11 -0.05 -10.18 25.96
N THR A 12 0.93 -9.32 25.70
CA THR A 12 0.85 -8.23 24.73
C THR A 12 0.88 -8.83 23.32
N LEU A 13 -0.01 -8.38 22.44
CA LEU A 13 0.08 -8.54 20.99
C LEU A 13 1.36 -7.87 20.46
N GLU A 14 1.79 -6.76 21.09
CA GLU A 14 3.11 -6.14 20.91
C GLU A 14 3.41 -5.00 21.92
N ASP A 15 4.70 -4.64 22.11
CA ASP A 15 5.17 -3.45 22.84
C ASP A 15 5.93 -2.54 21.87
N ARG A 16 5.46 -1.29 21.68
CA ARG A 16 5.96 -0.37 20.65
C ARG A 16 6.51 0.93 21.24
N SER A 17 7.72 1.32 20.81
CA SER A 17 8.54 2.41 21.38
C SER A 17 9.32 3.25 20.34
N LEU A 18 9.16 3.01 19.02
CA LEU A 18 9.88 3.71 17.94
C LEU A 18 8.97 3.98 16.70
N PRO A 19 9.35 4.89 15.77
CA PRO A 19 8.41 5.75 15.03
C PRO A 19 7.84 5.10 13.75
N THR A 20 7.09 4.00 13.88
CA THR A 20 6.19 3.61 12.79
C THR A 20 5.15 4.71 12.63
N THR A 21 5.05 5.32 11.44
CA THR A 21 4.07 6.39 11.20
C THR A 21 2.72 5.76 10.86
N PHE A 22 1.79 5.83 11.81
CA PHE A 22 0.37 5.50 11.58
C PHE A 22 -0.42 6.73 11.14
N GLY A 23 -1.69 6.53 10.79
CA GLY A 23 -2.59 7.58 10.32
C GLY A 23 -2.44 7.92 8.84
N VAL A 24 -1.65 7.16 8.09
CA VAL A 24 -1.54 7.28 6.63
C VAL A 24 -2.46 6.26 5.98
N PRO A 25 -3.51 6.67 5.25
CA PRO A 25 -4.36 5.72 4.53
C PRO A 25 -3.64 5.18 3.29
N TRP A 26 -4.16 4.09 2.72
CA TRP A 26 -3.81 3.70 1.35
C TRP A 26 -4.20 4.79 0.33
N ALA A 27 -3.42 4.89 -0.75
CA ALA A 27 -3.64 5.91 -1.78
C ALA A 27 -4.91 5.65 -2.62
N ASP A 28 -5.16 4.40 -3.01
CA ASP A 28 -6.37 4.01 -3.76
C ASP A 28 -7.14 2.90 -3.02
N PRO A 29 -7.82 3.21 -1.89
CA PRO A 29 -8.44 2.21 -1.04
C PRO A 29 -9.58 1.42 -1.71
N GLU A 30 -10.17 1.95 -2.78
CA GLU A 30 -11.22 1.29 -3.57
C GLU A 30 -10.67 0.19 -4.49
N HIS A 31 -9.36 0.01 -4.57
CA HIS A 31 -8.69 -0.96 -5.44
C HIS A 31 -7.55 -1.69 -4.72
N LEU A 32 -7.68 -1.93 -3.41
CA LEU A 32 -6.68 -2.73 -2.70
C LEU A 32 -6.74 -4.19 -3.13
N THR A 33 -5.58 -4.81 -3.20
CA THR A 33 -5.43 -6.23 -3.49
C THR A 33 -4.83 -6.98 -2.31
N PHE A 34 -5.17 -8.25 -2.22
CA PHE A 34 -4.82 -9.11 -1.10
C PHE A 34 -4.29 -10.44 -1.61
N SER A 35 -3.29 -11.01 -0.96
CA SER A 35 -2.75 -12.30 -1.36
C SER A 35 -2.16 -13.12 -0.21
N PHE A 36 -2.16 -14.44 -0.39
CA PHE A 36 -1.53 -15.38 0.55
C PHE A 36 -0.19 -15.84 -0.02
N VAL A 37 0.89 -15.55 0.68
CA VAL A 37 2.25 -15.85 0.23
C VAL A 37 2.47 -17.37 0.24
N PRO A 38 2.99 -17.97 -0.85
CA PRO A 38 3.26 -19.40 -0.90
C PRO A 38 4.39 -19.80 0.05
N ASP A 39 4.27 -20.96 0.69
CA ASP A 39 5.34 -21.51 1.54
C ASP A 39 6.65 -21.64 0.75
N GLY A 40 7.78 -21.37 1.40
CA GLY A 40 9.11 -21.36 0.75
C GLY A 40 9.55 -19.99 0.22
N ALA A 41 8.63 -19.06 -0.01
CA ALA A 41 8.97 -17.66 -0.29
C ALA A 41 9.74 -17.05 0.88
N GLN A 42 10.61 -16.07 0.62
CA GLN A 42 11.40 -15.43 1.67
C GLN A 42 10.65 -14.24 2.26
N THR A 43 10.62 -14.16 3.58
CA THR A 43 10.33 -12.95 4.32
C THR A 43 11.63 -12.40 4.89
N PRO A 44 11.68 -11.13 5.33
CA PRO A 44 12.84 -10.62 6.03
C PRO A 44 13.24 -11.39 7.31
N LEU A 45 12.33 -12.18 7.87
CA LEU A 45 12.56 -13.02 9.06
C LEU A 45 13.03 -14.43 8.78
N GLY A 46 12.90 -14.89 7.54
CA GLY A 46 13.17 -16.26 7.18
C GLY A 46 12.19 -16.79 6.16
N THR A 47 12.17 -18.11 6.01
CA THR A 47 11.31 -18.76 5.01
C THR A 47 9.86 -18.77 5.48
N ASN A 48 8.95 -18.37 4.59
CA ASN A 48 7.52 -18.40 4.81
C ASN A 48 7.01 -19.83 5.02
N SER A 49 6.15 -20.01 6.01
CA SER A 49 5.56 -21.30 6.40
C SER A 49 4.05 -21.18 6.68
N LEU A 50 3.37 -20.21 6.07
CA LEU A 50 1.97 -19.87 6.33
C LEU A 50 1.01 -21.07 6.23
N SER A 51 1.07 -21.80 5.11
CA SER A 51 0.17 -22.93 4.88
C SER A 51 0.50 -24.08 5.83
N GLN A 52 1.78 -24.36 6.05
CA GLN A 52 2.23 -25.34 7.05
C GLN A 52 1.70 -25.01 8.45
N LEU A 53 1.79 -23.74 8.87
CA LEU A 53 1.27 -23.26 10.14
C LEU A 53 -0.25 -23.46 10.23
N LEU A 54 -1.00 -22.89 9.29
CA LEU A 54 -2.45 -22.78 9.40
C LEU A 54 -3.24 -24.03 8.99
N ASN A 55 -2.62 -24.98 8.29
CA ASN A 55 -3.23 -26.29 8.04
C ASN A 55 -3.44 -27.09 9.36
N SER A 56 -2.79 -26.68 10.46
CA SER A 56 -3.09 -27.22 11.78
C SER A 56 -4.35 -26.61 12.43
N ALA A 57 -4.75 -25.40 12.01
CA ALA A 57 -5.94 -24.69 12.47
C ALA A 57 -7.23 -25.10 11.70
N GLY A 58 -7.10 -25.56 10.45
CA GLY A 58 -8.21 -25.99 9.60
C GLY A 58 -7.79 -26.27 8.16
N THR A 59 -8.73 -26.58 7.27
CA THR A 59 -8.43 -26.73 5.83
C THR A 59 -8.06 -25.38 5.21
N SER A 60 -7.34 -25.39 4.08
CA SER A 60 -6.92 -24.15 3.40
C SER A 60 -8.06 -23.16 3.13
N PRO A 61 -9.23 -23.58 2.61
CA PRO A 61 -10.35 -22.65 2.43
C PRO A 61 -10.87 -22.06 3.75
N GLN A 62 -10.86 -22.82 4.85
CA GLN A 62 -11.40 -22.36 6.13
C GLN A 62 -10.54 -21.26 6.75
N TRP A 63 -9.22 -21.49 6.91
CA TRP A 63 -8.37 -20.48 7.52
C TRP A 63 -8.20 -19.24 6.62
N LYS A 64 -8.22 -19.41 5.30
CA LYS A 64 -8.23 -18.27 4.36
C LYS A 64 -9.48 -17.43 4.52
N LEU A 65 -10.64 -18.07 4.63
CA LEU A 65 -11.91 -17.37 4.83
C LEU A 65 -11.92 -16.57 6.14
N GLU A 66 -11.36 -17.10 7.23
CA GLU A 66 -11.29 -16.36 8.51
C GLU A 66 -10.42 -15.10 8.41
N ILE A 67 -9.26 -15.18 7.75
CA ILE A 67 -8.42 -14.00 7.53
C ILE A 67 -9.12 -13.01 6.61
N LEU A 68 -9.71 -13.46 5.50
CA LEU A 68 -10.48 -12.58 4.60
C LEU A 68 -11.66 -11.92 5.30
N ARG A 69 -12.34 -12.65 6.21
CA ARG A 69 -13.44 -12.13 7.03
C ARG A 69 -12.97 -11.01 7.96
N ALA A 70 -11.78 -11.14 8.55
CA ALA A 70 -11.20 -10.09 9.39
C ALA A 70 -10.98 -8.79 8.61
N PHE A 71 -10.32 -8.86 7.46
CA PHE A 71 -10.11 -7.69 6.60
C PHE A 71 -11.42 -7.10 6.06
N GLN A 72 -12.35 -7.95 5.65
CA GLN A 72 -13.65 -7.51 5.16
C GLN A 72 -14.48 -6.82 6.26
N THR A 73 -14.37 -7.26 7.52
CA THR A 73 -15.08 -6.65 8.66
C THR A 73 -14.70 -5.17 8.83
N TRP A 74 -13.45 -4.79 8.54
CA TRP A 74 -13.05 -3.38 8.43
C TRP A 74 -13.59 -2.74 7.16
N ALA A 75 -13.33 -3.35 6.00
CA ALA A 75 -13.62 -2.75 4.69
C ALA A 75 -15.09 -2.36 4.49
N VAL A 76 -16.05 -3.10 5.06
CA VAL A 76 -17.48 -2.75 4.94
C VAL A 76 -17.86 -1.43 5.61
N ASN A 77 -17.04 -0.92 6.53
CA ASN A 77 -17.33 0.30 7.29
C ASN A 77 -16.75 1.58 6.66
N ALA A 78 -15.93 1.45 5.61
CA ALA A 78 -15.27 2.55 4.93
C ALA A 78 -15.30 2.36 3.41
N ASN A 79 -14.85 3.38 2.68
CA ASN A 79 -14.82 3.34 1.22
C ASN A 79 -13.60 2.54 0.70
N ILE A 80 -13.56 1.26 1.08
CA ILE A 80 -12.47 0.31 0.85
C ILE A 80 -13.04 -0.92 0.12
N ASN A 81 -12.32 -1.39 -0.89
CA ASN A 81 -12.58 -2.68 -1.54
C ASN A 81 -11.28 -3.49 -1.61
N ILE A 82 -11.39 -4.80 -1.37
CA ILE A 82 -10.26 -5.72 -1.31
C ILE A 82 -10.43 -6.84 -2.33
N GLY A 83 -9.59 -6.88 -3.35
CA GLY A 83 -9.59 -7.96 -4.35
C GLY A 83 -8.57 -9.04 -4.05
N LEU A 84 -8.99 -10.30 -3.94
CA LEU A 84 -8.05 -11.42 -3.86
C LEU A 84 -7.31 -11.60 -5.19
N VAL A 85 -5.97 -11.67 -5.12
CA VAL A 85 -5.08 -11.95 -6.25
C VAL A 85 -4.10 -13.08 -5.91
N THR A 86 -3.42 -13.61 -6.92
CA THR A 86 -2.37 -14.60 -6.73
C THR A 86 -1.07 -13.95 -6.25
N ASP A 87 -0.37 -14.61 -5.34
CA ASP A 87 1.00 -14.24 -4.96
C ASP A 87 2.03 -15.05 -5.74
N GLY A 88 2.98 -14.37 -6.39
CA GLY A 88 4.03 -15.00 -7.20
C GLY A 88 5.22 -15.53 -6.40
N GLY A 89 5.25 -15.40 -5.07
CA GLY A 89 6.31 -15.88 -4.20
C GLY A 89 7.57 -14.99 -4.16
N GLN A 90 7.49 -13.75 -4.63
CA GLN A 90 8.56 -12.78 -4.48
C GLN A 90 8.86 -12.53 -3.00
N VAL A 91 10.11 -12.21 -2.67
CA VAL A 91 10.51 -11.84 -1.30
C VAL A 91 9.63 -10.68 -0.81
N LEU A 92 9.18 -10.71 0.45
CA LEU A 92 8.49 -9.57 1.05
C LEU A 92 9.45 -8.37 1.06
N GLY A 93 8.96 -7.20 0.65
CA GLY A 93 9.79 -6.01 0.44
C GLY A 93 10.58 -5.99 -0.87
N ALA A 94 10.26 -6.86 -1.84
CA ALA A 94 10.83 -6.76 -3.18
C ALA A 94 10.48 -5.43 -3.84
N VAL A 95 11.42 -4.85 -4.59
CA VAL A 95 11.17 -3.63 -5.38
C VAL A 95 9.97 -3.87 -6.32
N GLY A 96 9.01 -2.96 -6.29
CA GLY A 96 7.72 -3.08 -6.97
C GLY A 96 6.85 -1.85 -6.79
N ALA A 97 5.66 -1.91 -7.37
CA ALA A 97 4.63 -0.92 -7.11
C ALA A 97 4.21 -1.03 -5.63
N VAL A 98 4.16 0.10 -4.90
CA VAL A 98 3.67 0.11 -3.51
C VAL A 98 2.21 -0.32 -3.43
N GLN A 99 1.44 -0.04 -4.48
CA GLN A 99 0.07 -0.47 -4.65
C GLN A 99 -0.18 -0.80 -6.12
N GLY A 100 -0.94 -1.87 -6.39
CA GLY A 100 -1.29 -2.37 -7.71
C GLY A 100 -0.19 -3.21 -8.38
N ASP A 101 0.73 -3.82 -7.63
CA ASP A 101 1.73 -4.72 -8.22
C ASP A 101 1.05 -5.94 -8.83
N THR A 102 1.40 -6.29 -10.08
CA THR A 102 0.75 -7.41 -10.78
C THR A 102 1.26 -8.78 -10.33
N ARG A 103 2.34 -8.83 -9.53
CA ARG A 103 3.01 -10.06 -9.12
C ARG A 103 2.51 -10.62 -7.79
N PHE A 104 1.94 -9.77 -6.93
CA PHE A 104 1.47 -10.09 -5.59
C PHE A 104 0.46 -9.03 -5.13
N GLY A 105 -0.32 -9.31 -4.08
CA GLY A 105 -1.27 -8.34 -3.54
C GLY A 105 -0.61 -7.19 -2.78
N ASP A 106 -1.31 -6.07 -2.63
CA ASP A 106 -0.88 -4.93 -1.82
C ASP A 106 -0.73 -5.29 -0.35
N ILE A 107 -1.62 -6.16 0.14
CA ILE A 107 -1.56 -6.77 1.46
C ILE A 107 -1.19 -8.24 1.27
N ARG A 108 -0.05 -8.67 1.85
CA ARG A 108 0.43 -10.04 1.73
C ARG A 108 0.49 -10.70 3.10
N ILE A 109 -0.12 -11.88 3.20
CA ILE A 109 -0.11 -12.67 4.44
C ILE A 109 1.00 -13.71 4.36
N ALA A 110 1.85 -13.74 5.36
CA ALA A 110 2.93 -14.71 5.53
C ALA A 110 3.00 -15.22 6.97
N ALA A 111 3.87 -16.20 7.22
CA ALA A 111 4.24 -16.63 8.56
C ALA A 111 5.73 -16.95 8.66
N ALA A 112 6.37 -16.45 9.72
CA ALA A 112 7.78 -16.68 10.02
C ALA A 112 8.01 -16.70 11.55
N GLY A 113 9.19 -17.09 12.00
CA GLY A 113 9.49 -17.16 13.44
C GLY A 113 9.61 -15.75 14.04
N LEU A 114 8.73 -15.40 14.98
CA LEU A 114 8.81 -14.17 15.78
C LEU A 114 9.19 -14.48 17.23
N SER A 115 9.46 -13.42 18.01
CA SER A 115 9.60 -13.51 19.47
C SER A 115 8.39 -14.19 20.11
N PRO A 116 8.53 -14.96 21.22
CA PRO A 116 7.40 -15.63 21.88
C PRO A 116 6.28 -14.69 22.34
N ASP A 117 6.62 -13.44 22.68
CA ASP A 117 5.67 -12.44 23.18
C ASP A 117 4.98 -11.64 22.05
N VAL A 118 5.02 -12.15 20.80
CA VAL A 118 4.43 -11.51 19.61
C VAL A 118 3.64 -12.55 18.84
N LEU A 119 2.35 -12.33 18.64
CA LEU A 119 1.52 -13.25 17.86
C LEU A 119 1.59 -12.98 16.37
N ALA A 120 1.61 -11.72 15.97
CA ALA A 120 1.69 -11.32 14.59
C ALA A 120 2.29 -9.91 14.50
N SER A 121 2.55 -9.47 13.28
CA SER A 121 3.03 -8.12 13.03
C SER A 121 2.65 -7.68 11.63
N THR A 122 2.18 -6.44 11.52
CA THR A 122 1.79 -5.83 10.25
C THR A 122 2.41 -4.46 10.10
N SER A 123 2.96 -4.19 8.91
CA SER A 123 3.46 -2.85 8.58
C SER A 123 2.33 -1.99 8.01
N PRO A 124 2.10 -0.76 8.50
CA PRO A 124 1.14 0.14 7.87
C PRO A 124 1.67 0.67 6.54
N PHE A 125 0.80 1.35 5.80
CA PHE A 125 1.21 2.10 4.62
C PHE A 125 2.25 3.18 4.98
N SER A 126 3.35 3.25 4.21
CA SER A 126 4.47 4.16 4.48
C SER A 126 4.68 5.19 3.37
N TRP A 127 4.99 6.44 3.75
CA TRP A 127 5.44 7.48 2.82
C TRP A 127 6.71 7.12 2.04
N THR A 128 7.49 6.14 2.49
CA THR A 128 8.64 5.66 1.73
C THR A 128 8.26 4.78 0.53
N GLY A 129 6.99 4.35 0.44
CA GLY A 129 6.47 3.54 -0.65
C GLY A 129 7.02 2.10 -0.70
N THR A 130 7.49 1.57 0.42
CA THR A 130 7.97 0.18 0.48
C THR A 130 6.83 -0.81 0.24
N THR A 131 7.10 -1.90 -0.50
CA THR A 131 6.17 -3.03 -0.71
C THR A 131 6.02 -3.92 0.53
N LEU A 132 6.67 -3.55 1.64
CA LEU A 132 6.36 -4.10 2.97
C LEU A 132 5.07 -3.50 3.54
N SER A 133 4.61 -2.37 3.02
CA SER A 133 3.33 -1.77 3.42
C SER A 133 2.21 -2.79 3.31
N GLY A 134 1.42 -2.98 4.36
CA GLY A 134 0.32 -3.95 4.40
C GLY A 134 0.73 -5.40 4.69
N ASP A 135 2.01 -5.76 4.58
CA ASP A 135 2.45 -7.15 4.83
C ASP A 135 2.20 -7.53 6.30
N MET A 136 1.47 -8.63 6.49
CA MET A 136 1.16 -9.24 7.78
C MET A 136 1.95 -10.54 7.93
N VAL A 137 2.71 -10.68 9.00
CA VAL A 137 3.47 -11.88 9.32
C VAL A 137 2.97 -12.49 10.63
N LEU A 138 2.38 -13.68 10.54
CA LEU A 138 2.01 -14.49 11.70
C LEU A 138 3.24 -15.15 12.33
N ASN A 139 3.25 -15.27 13.65
CA ASN A 139 4.30 -16.00 14.35
C ASN A 139 4.14 -17.51 14.13
N SER A 140 5.03 -18.10 13.34
CA SER A 140 5.07 -19.55 13.11
C SER A 140 5.39 -20.39 14.36
N ASN A 141 5.84 -19.76 15.46
CA ASN A 141 6.03 -20.41 16.75
C ASN A 141 4.75 -20.46 17.60
N ALA A 142 3.73 -19.66 17.26
CA ALA A 142 2.45 -19.63 17.95
C ALA A 142 1.51 -20.73 17.42
N ARG A 143 0.45 -21.01 18.19
CA ARG A 143 -0.57 -22.01 17.83
C ARG A 143 -1.91 -21.32 17.61
N PHE A 144 -2.21 -21.03 16.35
CA PHE A 144 -3.51 -20.48 15.96
C PHE A 144 -4.56 -21.57 15.79
N GLY A 145 -5.81 -21.21 16.03
CA GLY A 145 -6.97 -22.07 15.77
C GLY A 145 -8.21 -21.22 15.55
N ILE A 146 -9.27 -21.83 15.02
CA ILE A 146 -10.57 -21.16 14.87
C ILE A 146 -11.39 -21.43 16.14
N GLY A 147 -11.73 -20.37 16.88
CA GLY A 147 -12.38 -20.47 18.19
C GLY A 147 -11.48 -21.05 19.29
N SER A 148 -10.17 -20.82 19.20
CA SER A 148 -9.16 -21.38 20.12
C SER A 148 -8.59 -20.33 21.09
N ALA A 149 -7.54 -20.69 21.85
CA ALA A 149 -6.87 -19.76 22.75
C ALA A 149 -6.29 -18.54 22.02
N TYR A 150 -5.64 -18.74 20.87
CA TYR A 150 -5.33 -17.67 19.91
C TYR A 150 -6.22 -17.87 18.68
N ASP A 151 -7.33 -17.16 18.68
CA ASP A 151 -8.29 -17.20 17.58
C ASP A 151 -7.74 -16.48 16.34
N LEU A 152 -7.72 -17.17 15.20
CA LEU A 152 -7.14 -16.65 13.96
C LEU A 152 -7.84 -15.39 13.47
N TYR A 153 -9.17 -15.33 13.57
CA TYR A 153 -9.92 -14.16 13.17
C TYR A 153 -9.59 -12.97 14.08
N SER A 154 -9.51 -13.18 15.39
CA SER A 154 -9.20 -12.12 16.36
C SER A 154 -7.83 -11.50 16.09
N VAL A 155 -6.80 -12.32 15.90
CA VAL A 155 -5.44 -11.85 15.57
C VAL A 155 -5.42 -11.16 14.21
N ALA A 156 -6.04 -11.75 13.18
CA ALA A 156 -6.11 -11.12 11.86
C ALA A 156 -6.92 -9.81 11.86
N LEU A 157 -7.92 -9.66 12.73
CA LEU A 157 -8.73 -8.45 12.86
C LEU A 157 -7.91 -7.31 13.44
N HIS A 158 -7.09 -7.60 14.45
CA HIS A 158 -6.12 -6.65 15.00
C HIS A 158 -5.13 -6.18 13.94
N GLU A 159 -4.46 -7.13 13.28
CA GLU A 159 -3.45 -6.87 12.26
C GLU A 159 -4.03 -6.13 11.03
N ALA A 160 -5.26 -6.42 10.64
CA ALA A 160 -5.95 -5.69 9.59
C ALA A 160 -6.11 -4.19 9.93
N GLY A 161 -6.33 -3.84 11.20
CA GLY A 161 -6.35 -2.44 11.64
C GLY A 161 -5.04 -1.72 11.36
N HIS A 162 -3.90 -2.38 11.63
CA HIS A 162 -2.57 -1.86 11.29
C HIS A 162 -2.35 -1.76 9.78
N ALA A 163 -2.79 -2.76 8.99
CA ALA A 163 -2.72 -2.68 7.54
C ALA A 163 -3.48 -1.47 6.98
N PHE A 164 -4.57 -1.05 7.65
CA PHE A 164 -5.32 0.16 7.31
C PHE A 164 -4.75 1.45 7.94
N GLY A 165 -3.67 1.37 8.71
CA GLY A 165 -2.98 2.54 9.26
C GLY A 165 -3.46 2.99 10.64
N LEU A 166 -4.17 2.15 11.40
CA LEU A 166 -4.55 2.42 12.78
C LEU A 166 -3.45 1.99 13.77
N ASP A 167 -3.21 2.78 14.81
CA ASP A 167 -2.23 2.53 15.88
C ASP A 167 -2.89 2.09 17.19
N HIS A 168 -2.09 1.55 18.13
CA HIS A 168 -2.48 1.22 19.51
C HIS A 168 -2.76 2.44 20.40
N ASP A 169 -2.60 3.67 19.90
CA ASP A 169 -2.93 4.92 20.63
C ASP A 169 -4.41 4.99 21.08
N HIS A 170 -5.20 3.97 20.75
CA HIS A 170 -6.60 3.78 21.10
C HIS A 170 -6.82 2.68 22.17
N ASP A 171 -5.75 2.18 22.80
CA ASP A 171 -5.73 1.13 23.85
C ASP A 171 -6.55 1.48 25.11
N HIS A 172 -7.11 2.68 25.19
CA HIS A 172 -8.03 3.05 26.26
C HIS A 172 -9.42 2.40 26.12
N ASP A 173 -9.74 1.81 24.96
CA ASP A 173 -10.95 1.01 24.72
C ASP A 173 -10.61 -0.49 24.73
N GLU A 174 -10.83 -1.18 25.86
CA GLU A 174 -10.60 -2.64 25.98
C GLU A 174 -11.43 -3.44 24.96
N ALA A 175 -12.54 -2.89 24.45
CA ALA A 175 -13.36 -3.54 23.42
C ALA A 175 -12.83 -3.34 21.98
N SER A 176 -11.76 -2.56 21.80
CA SER A 176 -11.17 -2.27 20.49
C SER A 176 -10.47 -3.49 19.91
N ALA A 177 -10.69 -3.75 18.63
CA ALA A 177 -9.98 -4.79 17.90
C ALA A 177 -8.47 -4.51 17.76
N ILE A 178 -8.05 -3.24 17.86
CA ILE A 178 -6.65 -2.81 17.81
C ILE A 178 -6.03 -2.65 19.21
N HIS A 179 -6.67 -3.13 20.27
CA HIS A 179 -6.08 -3.11 21.60
C HIS A 179 -4.80 -3.95 21.65
N SER A 180 -3.72 -3.45 22.27
CA SER A 180 -2.39 -4.11 22.29
C SER A 180 -2.32 -5.40 23.11
N GLY A 181 -3.28 -5.69 23.99
CA GLY A 181 -3.38 -6.97 24.69
C GLY A 181 -4.28 -7.95 23.93
N TYR A 182 -3.92 -9.24 23.88
CA TYR A 182 -4.76 -10.22 23.21
C TYR A 182 -6.09 -10.41 23.93
N GLU A 183 -7.18 -10.23 23.19
CA GLU A 183 -8.52 -10.63 23.58
C GLU A 183 -9.23 -11.34 22.41
N TYR A 184 -10.20 -12.20 22.75
CA TYR A 184 -11.04 -12.83 21.74
C TYR A 184 -12.03 -11.80 21.18
N GLN A 185 -12.03 -11.61 19.86
CA GLN A 185 -12.82 -10.60 19.16
C GLN A 185 -13.85 -11.23 18.22
N THR A 186 -15.03 -10.61 18.15
CA THR A 186 -16.09 -11.01 17.22
C THR A 186 -16.44 -9.95 16.17
N GLY A 187 -15.85 -8.76 16.26
CA GLY A 187 -16.17 -7.62 15.42
C GLY A 187 -15.45 -6.36 15.89
N LEU A 188 -15.87 -5.21 15.36
CA LEU A 188 -15.29 -3.91 15.66
C LEU A 188 -16.10 -3.16 16.71
N SER A 189 -15.41 -2.40 17.56
CA SER A 189 -16.04 -1.42 18.43
C SER A 189 -16.54 -0.21 17.63
N ALA A 190 -17.40 0.63 18.24
CA ALA A 190 -17.80 1.88 17.61
C ALA A 190 -16.61 2.85 17.44
N SER A 191 -15.63 2.76 18.34
CA SER A 191 -14.39 3.55 18.27
C SER A 191 -13.54 3.12 17.08
N ASP A 192 -13.39 1.81 16.86
CA ASP A 192 -12.68 1.25 15.71
C ASP A 192 -13.25 1.79 14.38
N ILE A 193 -14.57 1.74 14.23
CA ILE A 193 -15.28 2.23 13.04
C ILE A 193 -15.05 3.74 12.86
N ALA A 194 -15.16 4.53 13.93
CA ALA A 194 -14.96 5.97 13.87
C ALA A 194 -13.54 6.34 13.43
N HIS A 195 -12.51 5.65 13.94
CA HIS A 195 -11.13 5.88 13.56
C HIS A 195 -10.82 5.44 12.13
N LEU A 196 -11.37 4.29 11.69
CA LEU A 196 -11.27 3.88 10.29
C LEU A 196 -11.89 4.95 9.36
N GLN A 197 -13.09 5.45 9.70
CA GLN A 197 -13.78 6.46 8.91
C GLN A 197 -13.10 7.82 8.95
N ALA A 198 -12.34 8.14 10.01
CA ALA A 198 -11.49 9.33 10.03
C ALA A 198 -10.38 9.24 8.97
N LEU A 199 -9.86 8.04 8.69
CA LEU A 199 -8.84 7.83 7.66
C LEU A 199 -9.41 7.71 6.25
N TYR A 200 -10.49 6.96 6.08
CA TYR A 200 -11.00 6.54 4.75
C TYR A 200 -12.35 7.14 4.36
N GLY A 201 -12.99 7.88 5.26
CA GLY A 201 -14.40 8.23 5.14
C GLY A 201 -15.33 7.02 5.30
N ALA A 202 -16.62 7.28 5.47
CA ALA A 202 -17.63 6.22 5.41
C ALA A 202 -17.74 5.65 3.99
N ARG A 203 -18.15 4.37 3.89
CA ARG A 203 -18.47 3.75 2.60
C ARG A 203 -19.53 4.58 1.88
N ARG A 204 -19.32 4.86 0.60
CA ARG A 204 -20.19 5.73 -0.18
C ARG A 204 -20.99 4.91 -1.19
N ALA A 205 -22.25 5.27 -1.32
CA ALA A 205 -23.12 4.75 -2.37
C ALA A 205 -22.53 5.01 -3.76
N ASP A 206 -22.81 4.11 -4.70
CA ASP A 206 -22.30 4.25 -6.05
C ASP A 206 -22.99 5.39 -6.83
N ALA A 207 -22.52 5.64 -8.06
CA ALA A 207 -23.03 6.74 -8.88
C ALA A 207 -24.51 6.58 -9.27
N TYR A 208 -25.03 5.36 -9.34
CA TYR A 208 -26.42 5.07 -9.68
C TYR A 208 -27.33 5.33 -8.49
N ASP A 209 -26.88 5.01 -7.28
CA ASP A 209 -27.66 5.27 -6.07
C ASP A 209 -27.68 6.74 -5.70
N LEU A 210 -26.55 7.43 -5.87
CA LEU A 210 -26.47 8.88 -5.67
C LEU A 210 -27.34 9.66 -6.67
N ALA A 211 -27.60 9.13 -7.86
CA ALA A 211 -28.44 9.78 -8.86
C ALA A 211 -29.95 9.63 -8.59
N GLY A 212 -30.37 8.66 -7.76
CA GLY A 212 -31.79 8.46 -7.44
C GLY A 212 -32.17 7.14 -6.75
N GLY A 213 -31.21 6.30 -6.36
CA GLY A 213 -31.42 4.96 -5.79
C GLY A 213 -31.92 3.97 -6.82
N ASN A 214 -31.18 2.89 -7.08
CA ASN A 214 -31.53 1.94 -8.14
C ASN A 214 -32.11 0.61 -7.62
N ASP A 215 -32.52 0.59 -6.34
CA ASP A 215 -32.89 -0.60 -5.55
C ASP A 215 -34.28 -1.17 -5.83
N THR A 216 -34.92 -0.73 -6.90
CA THR A 216 -36.22 -1.25 -7.32
C THR A 216 -36.28 -1.42 -8.83
N VAL A 217 -37.07 -2.39 -9.30
CA VAL A 217 -37.31 -2.60 -10.74
C VAL A 217 -37.77 -1.32 -11.44
N ALA A 218 -38.58 -0.48 -10.78
CA ALA A 218 -39.07 0.78 -11.34
C ALA A 218 -37.98 1.85 -11.52
N ARG A 219 -36.93 1.79 -10.71
CA ARG A 219 -35.79 2.72 -10.73
C ARG A 219 -34.55 2.15 -11.43
N ALA A 220 -34.67 0.98 -12.05
CA ALA A 220 -33.55 0.30 -12.68
C ALA A 220 -32.73 1.23 -13.60
N SER A 221 -31.42 1.28 -13.36
CA SER A 221 -30.46 2.11 -14.08
C SER A 221 -30.17 1.56 -15.47
N SER A 222 -30.10 2.43 -16.48
CA SER A 222 -29.73 2.01 -17.84
C SER A 222 -28.23 1.69 -17.90
N MET A 223 -27.87 0.52 -18.43
CA MET A 223 -26.44 0.18 -18.61
C MET A 223 -25.84 0.93 -19.81
N PRO A 224 -24.74 1.68 -19.64
CA PRO A 224 -24.08 2.38 -20.74
C PRO A 224 -23.29 1.40 -21.63
N ARG A 225 -23.11 1.78 -22.90
CA ARG A 225 -22.26 1.03 -23.83
C ARG A 225 -20.79 1.26 -23.48
N ASN A 226 -20.04 0.18 -23.31
CA ASN A 226 -18.59 0.19 -23.20
C ASN A 226 -17.92 -0.06 -24.56
N SER A 227 -18.52 -0.92 -25.36
CA SER A 227 -18.08 -1.21 -26.73
C SER A 227 -19.28 -1.49 -27.62
N ILE A 228 -19.02 -1.82 -28.89
CA ILE A 228 -20.07 -2.27 -29.83
C ILE A 228 -20.77 -3.53 -29.33
N THR A 229 -20.05 -4.39 -28.59
CA THR A 229 -20.51 -5.72 -28.18
C THR A 229 -20.86 -5.83 -26.70
N GLN A 230 -20.56 -4.80 -25.90
CA GLN A 230 -20.62 -4.86 -24.44
C GLN A 230 -21.27 -3.61 -23.83
N LEU A 231 -22.17 -3.84 -22.87
CA LEU A 231 -22.55 -2.86 -21.85
C LEU A 231 -21.77 -3.15 -20.57
N LEU A 232 -21.40 -2.12 -19.82
CA LEU A 232 -20.63 -2.25 -18.59
C LEU A 232 -21.09 -1.19 -17.58
N VAL A 233 -21.30 -1.62 -16.34
CA VAL A 233 -21.46 -0.74 -15.19
C VAL A 233 -20.45 -1.14 -14.11
N SER A 234 -20.02 -0.16 -13.33
CA SER A 234 -19.36 -0.38 -12.04
C SER A 234 -20.36 0.02 -10.96
N GLY A 235 -20.66 -0.89 -10.04
CA GLY A 235 -21.57 -0.62 -8.93
C GLY A 235 -20.96 -1.04 -7.60
N ASP A 236 -21.62 -0.70 -6.50
CA ASP A 236 -21.22 -1.05 -5.14
C ASP A 236 -22.43 -1.42 -4.30
N LEU A 237 -22.49 -2.68 -3.84
CA LEU A 237 -23.45 -3.03 -2.79
C LEU A 237 -22.95 -2.41 -1.49
N THR A 238 -23.50 -1.26 -1.15
CA THR A 238 -23.01 -0.36 -0.11
C THR A 238 -23.40 -0.84 1.28
N THR A 239 -24.51 -1.57 1.39
CA THR A 239 -25.00 -2.14 2.65
C THR A 239 -25.48 -3.58 2.44
N MET A 240 -25.66 -4.35 3.51
CA MET A 240 -26.20 -5.72 3.40
C MET A 240 -27.64 -5.78 2.85
N SER A 241 -28.39 -4.67 2.92
CA SER A 241 -29.75 -4.58 2.36
C SER A 241 -29.77 -4.02 0.95
N ASP A 242 -28.60 -3.63 0.44
CA ASP A 242 -28.47 -3.00 -0.86
C ASP A 242 -28.75 -4.01 -1.97
N VAL A 243 -29.44 -3.54 -3.00
CA VAL A 243 -29.81 -4.29 -4.17
C VAL A 243 -29.72 -3.33 -5.33
N ASP A 244 -29.10 -3.76 -6.42
CA ASP A 244 -29.03 -2.95 -7.63
C ASP A 244 -29.90 -3.54 -8.74
N TYR A 245 -30.71 -2.69 -9.37
CA TYR A 245 -31.41 -3.03 -10.61
C TYR A 245 -30.83 -2.26 -11.80
N TYR A 246 -30.47 -3.01 -12.84
CA TYR A 246 -30.07 -2.47 -14.14
C TYR A 246 -31.03 -2.90 -15.23
N LYS A 247 -31.15 -2.11 -16.29
CA LYS A 247 -31.95 -2.45 -17.47
C LYS A 247 -31.15 -2.31 -18.75
N PHE A 248 -31.45 -3.19 -19.71
CA PHE A 248 -30.86 -3.14 -21.04
C PHE A 248 -31.84 -3.69 -22.08
N THR A 249 -31.58 -3.38 -23.35
CA THR A 249 -32.32 -3.94 -24.49
C THR A 249 -31.39 -4.86 -25.27
N ALA A 250 -31.73 -6.14 -25.34
CA ALA A 250 -31.04 -7.07 -26.22
C ALA A 250 -31.52 -6.88 -27.66
N PRO A 251 -30.61 -6.84 -28.65
CA PRO A 251 -30.97 -6.80 -30.07
C PRO A 251 -31.67 -8.10 -30.51
N ALA A 252 -32.32 -8.05 -31.67
CA ALA A 252 -32.92 -9.24 -32.28
C ALA A 252 -31.89 -10.35 -32.53
N ILE A 253 -32.34 -11.60 -32.43
CA ILE A 253 -31.52 -12.75 -32.80
C ILE A 253 -31.20 -12.64 -34.30
N THR A 254 -29.92 -12.65 -34.62
CA THR A 254 -29.39 -12.71 -35.98
C THR A 254 -28.46 -13.91 -36.09
N SER A 255 -27.93 -14.22 -37.28
CA SER A 255 -26.88 -15.24 -37.42
C SER A 255 -25.63 -14.97 -36.57
N MET A 256 -25.47 -13.74 -36.06
CA MET A 256 -24.33 -13.30 -35.23
C MET A 256 -24.65 -13.26 -33.73
N ILE A 257 -25.92 -13.45 -33.32
CA ILE A 257 -26.38 -13.34 -31.92
C ILE A 257 -27.24 -14.55 -31.58
N SER A 258 -26.66 -15.55 -30.91
CA SER A 258 -27.36 -16.74 -30.44
C SER A 258 -27.73 -16.71 -28.96
N SER A 259 -27.09 -15.84 -28.18
CA SER A 259 -27.25 -15.74 -26.73
C SER A 259 -26.78 -14.37 -26.21
N VAL A 260 -27.26 -14.01 -25.03
CA VAL A 260 -26.75 -12.90 -24.22
C VAL A 260 -25.98 -13.49 -23.05
N THR A 261 -24.80 -12.94 -22.77
CA THR A 261 -23.99 -13.31 -21.60
C THR A 261 -23.97 -12.16 -20.61
N VAL A 262 -24.36 -12.43 -19.36
CA VAL A 262 -24.26 -11.49 -18.24
C VAL A 262 -23.12 -11.94 -17.35
N ARG A 263 -22.21 -11.04 -17.03
CA ARG A 263 -21.03 -11.33 -16.21
C ARG A 263 -20.92 -10.38 -15.05
N LEU A 264 -20.76 -10.92 -13.85
CA LEU A 264 -20.37 -10.15 -12.67
C LEU A 264 -18.91 -10.45 -12.40
N LYS A 265 -18.09 -9.39 -12.34
CA LYS A 265 -16.67 -9.46 -12.01
C LYS A 265 -16.45 -8.80 -10.65
N THR A 266 -15.96 -9.59 -9.71
CA THR A 266 -15.63 -9.18 -8.33
C THR A 266 -14.21 -9.63 -7.97
N ALA A 267 -13.74 -10.76 -8.52
CA ALA A 267 -12.40 -11.26 -8.26
C ALA A 267 -11.34 -10.24 -8.68
N GLY A 268 -10.40 -9.95 -7.78
CA GLY A 268 -9.38 -8.92 -7.96
C GLY A 268 -9.90 -7.47 -7.87
N LEU A 269 -11.15 -7.26 -7.41
CA LEU A 269 -11.72 -5.94 -7.10
C LEU A 269 -12.26 -5.89 -5.67
N SER A 270 -13.07 -6.86 -5.27
CA SER A 270 -13.67 -6.95 -3.93
C SER A 270 -13.84 -8.40 -3.49
N LEU A 271 -14.10 -8.61 -2.19
CA LEU A 271 -14.49 -9.91 -1.63
C LEU A 271 -16.00 -10.15 -1.73
N LEU A 272 -16.74 -9.32 -2.49
CA LEU A 272 -18.19 -9.43 -2.62
C LEU A 272 -18.56 -10.81 -3.14
N THR A 273 -19.51 -11.45 -2.47
CA THR A 273 -20.26 -12.60 -2.95
C THR A 273 -21.67 -12.16 -3.27
N ALA A 274 -22.13 -12.41 -4.49
CA ALA A 274 -23.39 -11.86 -4.96
C ALA A 274 -24.25 -12.91 -5.67
N ARG A 275 -25.54 -12.58 -5.77
CA ARG A 275 -26.54 -13.23 -6.61
C ARG A 275 -26.92 -12.28 -7.73
N VAL A 276 -26.96 -12.81 -8.94
CA VAL A 276 -27.43 -12.09 -10.13
C VAL A 276 -28.68 -12.81 -10.66
N THR A 277 -29.75 -12.05 -10.89
CA THR A 277 -30.99 -12.56 -11.49
C THR A 277 -31.40 -11.69 -12.67
N VAL A 278 -31.67 -12.30 -13.82
CA VAL A 278 -32.10 -11.63 -15.04
C VAL A 278 -33.57 -11.91 -15.29
N PHE A 279 -34.34 -10.85 -15.51
CA PHE A 279 -35.78 -10.87 -15.76
C PHE A 279 -36.07 -10.42 -17.20
N ASP A 280 -37.07 -11.04 -17.83
CA ASP A 280 -37.67 -10.51 -19.05
C ASP A 280 -38.62 -9.33 -18.76
N ALA A 281 -39.17 -8.72 -19.81
CA ALA A 281 -40.11 -7.59 -19.68
C ALA A 281 -41.43 -7.94 -18.97
N ALA A 282 -41.78 -9.23 -18.83
CA ALA A 282 -42.95 -9.68 -18.10
C ALA A 282 -42.63 -9.99 -16.62
N GLY A 283 -41.37 -9.87 -16.21
CA GLY A 283 -40.89 -10.16 -14.86
C GLY A 283 -40.57 -11.62 -14.61
N ASN A 284 -40.50 -12.47 -15.65
CA ASN A 284 -40.08 -13.86 -15.50
C ASN A 284 -38.55 -13.95 -15.43
N VAL A 285 -38.03 -14.82 -14.56
CA VAL A 285 -36.60 -15.09 -14.49
C VAL A 285 -36.16 -15.88 -15.73
N VAL A 286 -35.20 -15.34 -16.49
CA VAL A 286 -34.60 -15.99 -17.67
C VAL A 286 -33.20 -16.55 -17.40
N ALA A 287 -32.51 -16.04 -16.38
CA ALA A 287 -31.26 -16.58 -15.85
C ALA A 287 -31.05 -16.17 -14.40
N SER A 288 -30.39 -17.00 -13.60
CA SER A 288 -29.95 -16.65 -12.24
C SER A 288 -28.73 -17.47 -11.85
N GLY A 289 -27.86 -16.90 -11.01
CA GLY A 289 -26.75 -17.59 -10.37
C GLY A 289 -26.24 -16.81 -9.17
N ALA A 290 -25.50 -17.48 -8.30
CA ALA A 290 -24.90 -16.88 -7.11
C ALA A 290 -23.55 -17.50 -6.82
N SER A 291 -22.62 -16.69 -6.30
CA SER A 291 -21.40 -17.19 -5.67
C SER A 291 -21.51 -16.87 -4.18
N THR A 292 -21.07 -17.81 -3.34
CA THR A 292 -21.01 -17.65 -1.88
C THR A 292 -19.58 -17.85 -1.36
N ASP A 293 -18.61 -17.97 -2.27
CA ASP A 293 -17.20 -18.12 -1.92
C ASP A 293 -16.44 -16.84 -2.35
N PRO A 294 -15.96 -16.02 -1.40
CA PRO A 294 -15.22 -14.79 -1.72
C PRO A 294 -13.89 -15.05 -2.42
N MET A 295 -13.39 -16.29 -2.41
CA MET A 295 -12.19 -16.69 -3.16
C MET A 295 -12.50 -17.04 -4.63
N ASN A 296 -13.77 -17.23 -4.98
CA ASN A 296 -14.25 -17.60 -6.32
C ASN A 296 -15.60 -16.90 -6.60
N ASN A 297 -15.56 -15.57 -6.70
CA ASN A 297 -16.76 -14.74 -6.60
C ASN A 297 -17.30 -14.15 -7.91
N ASP A 298 -16.67 -14.45 -9.04
CA ASP A 298 -17.18 -14.07 -10.37
C ASP A 298 -18.43 -14.90 -10.76
N LEU A 299 -19.31 -14.31 -11.56
CA LEU A 299 -20.46 -14.99 -12.15
C LEU A 299 -20.51 -14.85 -13.66
N LEU A 300 -20.96 -15.92 -14.33
CA LEU A 300 -21.24 -15.96 -15.75
C LEU A 300 -22.60 -16.63 -15.96
N LEU A 301 -23.55 -15.86 -16.51
CA LEU A 301 -24.89 -16.32 -16.86
C LEU A 301 -25.09 -16.19 -18.37
N THR A 302 -25.77 -17.16 -18.97
CA THR A 302 -26.10 -17.12 -20.39
C THR A 302 -27.57 -17.47 -20.58
N PHE A 303 -28.25 -16.71 -21.43
CA PHE A 303 -29.62 -17.00 -21.83
C PHE A 303 -29.83 -16.66 -23.31
N ARG A 304 -30.92 -17.16 -23.88
CA ARG A 304 -31.32 -16.82 -25.25
C ARG A 304 -32.37 -15.71 -25.20
N PRO A 305 -32.13 -14.55 -25.84
CA PRO A 305 -33.14 -13.51 -25.88
C PRO A 305 -34.32 -13.95 -26.76
N GLY A 306 -35.45 -13.24 -26.71
CA GLY A 306 -36.53 -13.41 -27.67
C GLY A 306 -36.07 -13.22 -29.11
N LEU A 307 -36.77 -13.84 -30.08
CA LEU A 307 -36.41 -13.80 -31.51
C LEU A 307 -36.21 -12.37 -32.04
N PHE A 308 -37.06 -11.44 -31.60
CA PHE A 308 -37.01 -10.02 -31.97
C PHE A 308 -36.23 -9.15 -30.98
N GLY A 309 -35.47 -9.76 -30.08
CA GLY A 309 -34.78 -9.08 -28.98
C GLY A 309 -35.70 -8.92 -27.79
N GLY A 310 -35.43 -7.94 -26.94
CA GLY A 310 -36.32 -7.62 -25.82
C GLY A 310 -35.68 -6.71 -24.78
N ASN A 311 -36.52 -6.20 -23.88
CA ASN A 311 -36.08 -5.48 -22.70
C ASN A 311 -35.89 -6.47 -21.54
N TYR A 312 -34.80 -6.30 -20.81
CA TYR A 312 -34.43 -7.13 -19.68
C TYR A 312 -34.02 -6.25 -18.51
N THR A 313 -34.24 -6.78 -17.31
CA THR A 313 -33.79 -6.19 -16.05
C THR A 313 -32.86 -7.17 -15.35
N ILE A 314 -31.75 -6.70 -14.80
CA ILE A 314 -30.80 -7.46 -13.99
C ILE A 314 -30.95 -6.97 -12.56
N LYS A 315 -31.05 -7.88 -11.60
CA LYS A 315 -30.94 -7.63 -10.17
C LYS A 315 -29.60 -8.17 -9.67
N VAL A 316 -28.84 -7.37 -8.94
CA VAL A 316 -27.65 -7.77 -8.19
C VAL A 316 -27.93 -7.58 -6.71
N GLU A 317 -27.63 -8.59 -5.88
CA GLU A 317 -27.83 -8.55 -4.43
C GLU A 317 -26.80 -9.43 -3.71
N GLY A 318 -26.65 -9.27 -2.40
CA GLY A 318 -25.84 -10.15 -1.55
C GLY A 318 -26.23 -11.63 -1.61
N ALA A 319 -25.30 -12.54 -1.30
CA ALA A 319 -25.51 -13.99 -1.43
C ALA A 319 -25.44 -14.77 -0.11
N ARG A 320 -24.94 -14.19 0.98
CA ARG A 320 -24.56 -14.91 2.22
C ARG A 320 -25.26 -14.40 3.48
N ASN A 321 -25.74 -13.17 3.50
CA ASN A 321 -26.18 -12.40 4.67
C ASN A 321 -25.07 -12.19 5.71
N ASP A 322 -23.86 -11.87 5.26
CA ASP A 322 -22.73 -11.49 6.12
C ASP A 322 -21.89 -10.36 5.49
N VAL A 323 -20.71 -10.06 6.06
CA VAL A 323 -19.83 -8.98 5.59
C VAL A 323 -19.38 -9.11 4.13
N PHE A 324 -19.51 -10.30 3.52
CA PHE A 324 -19.18 -10.52 2.12
C PHE A 324 -20.32 -10.15 1.17
N ASP A 325 -21.47 -9.66 1.65
CA ASP A 325 -22.56 -9.14 0.81
C ASP A 325 -22.39 -7.66 0.44
N ILE A 326 -21.31 -7.04 0.93
CA ILE A 326 -20.98 -5.64 0.70
C ILE A 326 -19.68 -5.59 -0.12
N GLY A 327 -19.66 -4.81 -1.20
CA GLY A 327 -18.48 -4.73 -2.07
C GLY A 327 -18.74 -4.12 -3.44
N GLY A 328 -17.67 -3.59 -4.04
CA GLY A 328 -17.68 -3.12 -5.42
C GLY A 328 -17.70 -4.26 -6.44
N TYR A 329 -18.34 -4.05 -7.58
CA TYR A 329 -18.38 -5.03 -8.67
C TYR A 329 -18.40 -4.34 -10.04
N LYS A 330 -18.07 -5.12 -11.08
CA LYS A 330 -18.33 -4.74 -12.48
C LYS A 330 -19.33 -5.70 -13.10
N LEU A 331 -20.42 -5.18 -13.64
CA LEU A 331 -21.46 -5.96 -14.32
C LEU A 331 -21.44 -5.67 -15.81
N ALA A 332 -21.23 -6.71 -16.62
CA ALA A 332 -21.21 -6.62 -18.07
C ALA A 332 -22.34 -7.42 -18.72
N VAL A 333 -22.82 -6.91 -19.86
CA VAL A 333 -23.73 -7.62 -20.75
C VAL A 333 -23.11 -7.66 -22.14
N ASP A 334 -22.80 -8.85 -22.63
CA ASP A 334 -22.24 -9.06 -23.96
C ASP A 334 -23.30 -9.63 -24.91
N PHE A 335 -23.44 -9.01 -26.08
CA PHE A 335 -24.45 -9.36 -27.10
C PHE A 335 -23.90 -10.19 -28.26
N LEU A 336 -22.59 -10.19 -28.44
CA LEU A 336 -21.93 -10.69 -29.64
C LEU A 336 -20.70 -11.49 -29.23
N SER A 337 -20.80 -12.81 -29.25
CA SER A 337 -19.62 -13.69 -29.19
C SER A 337 -19.25 -14.14 -30.61
N ILE A 338 -18.89 -13.19 -31.48
CA ILE A 338 -18.36 -13.54 -32.80
C ILE A 338 -17.05 -14.30 -32.53
N SER A 339 -17.02 -15.61 -32.81
CA SER A 339 -15.89 -16.52 -32.45
C SER A 339 -15.76 -16.90 -30.96
N GLY A 340 -16.76 -16.59 -30.11
CA GLY A 340 -16.73 -16.97 -28.68
C GLY A 340 -15.86 -16.08 -27.77
N LEU A 341 -15.22 -15.04 -28.30
CA LEU A 341 -14.34 -14.17 -27.51
C LEU A 341 -15.16 -13.07 -26.81
N LEU A 342 -15.17 -13.08 -25.48
CA LEU A 342 -15.82 -12.05 -24.65
C LEU A 342 -14.89 -10.86 -24.47
N SER A 343 -15.43 -9.63 -24.48
CA SER A 343 -14.65 -8.43 -24.17
C SER A 343 -14.16 -8.49 -22.71
N PRO A 344 -12.88 -8.21 -22.42
CA PRO A 344 -12.34 -8.31 -21.07
C PRO A 344 -13.04 -7.31 -20.13
N ILE A 345 -13.18 -7.69 -18.86
CA ILE A 345 -13.51 -6.76 -17.78
C ILE A 345 -12.22 -6.58 -16.99
N THR A 346 -11.60 -5.42 -17.09
CA THR A 346 -10.37 -5.12 -16.35
C THR A 346 -10.72 -4.60 -14.96
N THR A 347 -10.11 -5.18 -13.92
CA THR A 347 -10.13 -4.62 -12.56
C THR A 347 -8.79 -3.94 -12.23
N THR A 348 -7.77 -4.18 -13.06
CA THR A 348 -6.45 -3.57 -12.96
C THR A 348 -6.49 -2.08 -13.26
N LEU A 349 -5.70 -1.33 -12.50
CA LEU A 349 -5.46 0.10 -12.69
C LEU A 349 -4.70 0.34 -14.00
N THR A 350 -5.22 1.20 -14.87
CA THR A 350 -4.55 1.64 -16.11
C THR A 350 -4.43 3.16 -16.13
N GLY A 351 -3.32 3.66 -16.66
CA GLY A 351 -3.10 5.08 -16.86
C GLY A 351 -4.00 5.68 -17.93
N VAL A 352 -4.23 6.99 -17.81
CA VAL A 352 -4.93 7.78 -18.81
C VAL A 352 -3.89 8.44 -19.71
N LEU A 353 -4.01 8.23 -21.01
CA LEU A 353 -3.25 8.94 -22.04
C LEU A 353 -3.78 10.37 -22.14
N ASP A 354 -2.88 11.34 -22.17
CA ASP A 354 -3.23 12.76 -22.23
C ASP A 354 -2.86 13.37 -23.60
N GLY A 355 -1.93 12.75 -24.34
CA GLY A 355 -1.44 13.25 -25.62
C GLY A 355 -0.66 14.57 -25.52
N HIS A 356 0.14 14.74 -24.47
CA HIS A 356 0.97 15.92 -24.18
C HIS A 356 0.18 17.22 -23.93
N THR A 357 -1.02 17.09 -23.36
CA THR A 357 -1.89 18.23 -23.06
C THR A 357 -1.54 18.92 -21.75
N ASP A 358 -0.87 18.23 -20.82
CA ASP A 358 -0.49 18.76 -19.51
C ASP A 358 1.04 18.92 -19.27
N ASP A 359 1.84 19.00 -20.35
CA ASP A 359 3.31 19.22 -20.33
C ASP A 359 3.83 20.46 -19.62
N ILE A 360 2.98 21.46 -19.41
CA ILE A 360 3.38 22.74 -18.82
C ILE A 360 2.50 23.13 -17.64
N LEU A 361 3.06 23.88 -16.70
CA LEU A 361 2.35 24.34 -15.50
C LEU A 361 1.04 25.09 -15.82
N ALA A 362 1.00 25.79 -16.96
CA ALA A 362 -0.18 26.55 -17.38
C ALA A 362 -1.36 25.69 -17.86
N THR A 363 -1.10 24.45 -18.30
CA THR A 363 -2.12 23.48 -18.73
C THR A 363 -2.32 22.35 -17.72
N ALA A 364 -1.70 22.48 -16.54
CA ALA A 364 -1.73 21.45 -15.52
C ALA A 364 -3.17 21.00 -15.19
N LEU A 365 -3.36 19.69 -15.16
CA LEU A 365 -4.63 19.08 -14.78
C LEU A 365 -4.92 19.36 -13.30
N ASN A 366 -6.09 19.91 -13.00
CA ASN A 366 -6.51 20.13 -11.61
C ASN A 366 -6.83 18.78 -10.94
N LEU A 367 -6.00 18.37 -9.99
CA LEU A 367 -6.20 17.17 -9.20
C LEU A 367 -6.68 17.53 -7.79
N GLN A 368 -7.95 17.26 -7.53
CA GLN A 368 -8.55 17.32 -6.20
C GLN A 368 -9.55 16.16 -6.06
N THR A 369 -9.04 15.00 -5.69
CA THR A 369 -9.84 13.78 -5.56
C THR A 369 -10.59 13.76 -4.23
N ASN A 370 -9.90 14.08 -3.12
CA ASN A 370 -10.54 14.22 -1.83
C ASN A 370 -10.93 15.68 -1.56
N LYS A 371 -12.22 15.88 -1.29
CA LYS A 371 -12.79 17.18 -0.85
C LYS A 371 -13.43 17.08 0.54
N GLY A 372 -13.35 15.90 1.15
CA GLY A 372 -13.83 15.64 2.50
C GLY A 372 -12.81 16.09 3.55
N ASN A 373 -13.20 15.90 4.81
CA ASN A 373 -12.33 16.17 5.96
C ASN A 373 -11.64 14.91 6.48
N ASP A 374 -11.85 13.74 5.86
CA ASP A 374 -11.12 12.50 6.16
C ASP A 374 -9.68 12.58 5.65
N SER A 375 -8.81 11.66 6.10
CA SER A 375 -7.37 11.67 5.81
C SER A 375 -6.96 11.09 4.45
N ARG A 376 -7.88 10.65 3.58
CA ARG A 376 -7.51 10.14 2.25
C ARG A 376 -6.75 11.19 1.46
N PHE A 377 -5.86 10.76 0.57
CA PHE A 377 -5.04 11.65 -0.25
C PHE A 377 -5.85 12.74 -0.94
N ASP A 378 -5.41 14.00 -0.79
CA ASP A 378 -6.04 15.16 -1.45
C ASP A 378 -6.11 14.97 -2.97
N ALA A 379 -5.07 14.39 -3.58
CA ALA A 379 -4.96 14.18 -5.01
C ALA A 379 -4.37 12.80 -5.34
N VAL A 380 -5.08 12.04 -6.17
CA VAL A 380 -4.57 10.80 -6.76
C VAL A 380 -4.93 10.73 -8.24
N TYR A 381 -4.02 10.20 -9.05
CA TYR A 381 -4.24 10.06 -10.48
C TYR A 381 -3.38 8.95 -11.09
N ARG A 382 -3.84 8.44 -12.25
CA ARG A 382 -3.15 7.41 -13.03
C ARG A 382 -2.80 8.00 -14.39
N GLY A 383 -1.53 8.32 -14.60
CA GLY A 383 -1.01 8.89 -15.84
C GLY A 383 -0.20 7.89 -16.65
N VAL A 384 0.24 8.31 -17.83
CA VAL A 384 1.13 7.56 -18.70
C VAL A 384 2.21 8.51 -19.19
N LEU A 385 3.48 8.19 -18.95
CA LEU A 385 4.57 8.84 -19.69
C LEU A 385 4.65 8.18 -21.06
N GLU A 386 4.19 8.87 -22.09
CA GLU A 386 3.99 8.40 -23.46
C GLU A 386 5.31 8.29 -24.23
N ASP A 387 6.24 9.22 -23.99
CA ASP A 387 7.59 9.22 -24.54
C ASP A 387 8.66 9.75 -23.56
N SER A 388 9.90 9.92 -24.01
CA SER A 388 11.02 10.36 -23.16
C SER A 388 11.04 11.86 -22.85
N TYR A 389 10.24 12.65 -23.55
CA TYR A 389 10.10 14.10 -23.38
C TYR A 389 8.84 14.47 -22.61
N ASP A 390 7.94 13.51 -22.46
CA ASP A 390 6.68 13.68 -21.78
C ASP A 390 6.84 14.14 -20.33
N VAL A 391 5.96 15.04 -19.94
CA VAL A 391 5.87 15.62 -18.60
C VAL A 391 4.40 15.77 -18.28
N ASP A 392 3.95 15.28 -17.13
CA ASP A 392 2.56 15.45 -16.76
C ASP A 392 2.51 16.47 -15.62
N SER A 393 1.82 17.59 -15.81
CA SER A 393 1.70 18.65 -14.80
C SER A 393 0.36 18.59 -14.09
N TYR A 394 0.40 18.53 -12.76
CA TYR A 394 -0.78 18.49 -11.90
C TYR A 394 -0.83 19.67 -10.96
N ARG A 395 -2.00 20.30 -10.84
CA ARG A 395 -2.27 21.31 -9.80
C ARG A 395 -3.00 20.66 -8.63
N VAL A 396 -2.43 20.81 -7.44
CA VAL A 396 -2.98 20.27 -6.18
C VAL A 396 -3.15 21.37 -5.13
N ARG A 397 -4.13 21.19 -4.24
CA ARG A 397 -4.41 22.04 -3.07
C ARG A 397 -4.96 21.16 -1.95
N THR A 398 -4.94 21.66 -0.71
CA THR A 398 -5.79 21.11 0.35
C THR A 398 -6.73 22.17 0.89
N ASP A 399 -7.98 21.77 1.10
CA ASP A 399 -9.02 22.53 1.80
C ASP A 399 -9.36 21.91 3.17
N ARG A 400 -8.68 20.81 3.55
CA ARG A 400 -8.88 20.10 4.83
C ARG A 400 -8.52 20.97 6.04
N TYR A 401 -7.53 21.84 5.90
CA TYR A 401 -7.05 22.72 6.96
C TYR A 401 -7.40 24.18 6.67
N ALA A 402 -7.51 24.98 7.74
CA ALA A 402 -7.75 26.42 7.60
C ALA A 402 -6.69 27.07 6.68
N PRO A 403 -7.09 27.95 5.74
CA PRO A 403 -6.14 28.61 4.85
C PRO A 403 -5.04 29.34 5.62
N GLY A 404 -3.78 29.16 5.20
CA GLY A 404 -2.62 29.72 5.89
C GLY A 404 -1.98 28.81 6.95
N THR A 405 -2.63 27.70 7.32
CA THR A 405 -2.05 26.70 8.23
C THR A 405 -0.82 26.04 7.59
N SER A 406 0.23 25.84 8.39
CA SER A 406 1.43 25.07 7.99
C SER A 406 1.11 23.58 7.99
N VAL A 407 1.46 22.92 6.89
CA VAL A 407 1.24 21.49 6.62
C VAL A 407 2.47 20.91 5.91
N THR A 408 2.58 19.59 5.87
CA THR A 408 3.55 18.87 5.04
C THR A 408 2.84 18.36 3.79
N LEU A 409 3.37 18.66 2.61
CA LEU A 409 2.92 18.06 1.35
C LEU A 409 3.79 16.84 1.04
N ASN A 410 3.21 15.64 1.11
CA ASN A 410 3.84 14.40 0.70
C ASN A 410 3.41 14.04 -0.72
N VAL A 411 4.34 13.61 -1.56
CA VAL A 411 4.07 13.21 -2.94
C VAL A 411 4.79 11.90 -3.23
N MET A 412 4.05 10.91 -3.71
CA MET A 412 4.58 9.66 -4.22
C MET A 412 4.21 9.48 -5.69
N VAL A 413 5.15 8.96 -6.46
CA VAL A 413 4.91 8.47 -7.81
C VAL A 413 5.51 7.08 -7.96
N TRP A 414 4.75 6.12 -8.49
CA TRP A 414 5.25 4.78 -8.77
C TRP A 414 4.72 4.21 -10.08
N GLY A 415 5.51 3.36 -10.72
CA GLY A 415 5.11 2.67 -11.95
C GLY A 415 4.14 1.52 -11.66
N LEU A 416 3.12 1.35 -12.52
CA LEU A 416 2.11 0.29 -12.40
C LEU A 416 2.44 -0.96 -13.24
N ASP A 417 3.34 -0.82 -14.20
CA ASP A 417 3.77 -1.94 -15.06
C ASP A 417 4.74 -2.88 -14.32
N ALA A 418 4.73 -4.18 -14.66
CA ALA A 418 5.69 -5.16 -14.12
C ALA A 418 7.17 -4.76 -14.33
N ASN A 419 7.45 -4.04 -15.41
CA ASN A 419 8.69 -3.28 -15.60
C ASN A 419 8.31 -1.81 -15.41
N PRO A 420 8.49 -1.20 -14.23
CA PRO A 420 7.93 0.11 -13.94
C PRO A 420 8.73 1.23 -14.63
N VAL A 421 8.04 2.32 -14.95
CA VAL A 421 8.68 3.57 -15.40
C VAL A 421 9.43 4.21 -14.23
N ASP A 422 10.65 4.69 -14.47
CA ASP A 422 11.45 5.36 -13.45
C ASP A 422 11.04 6.86 -13.36
N ALA A 423 9.81 7.12 -12.93
CA ALA A 423 9.24 8.47 -12.84
C ALA A 423 9.83 9.29 -11.67
N ARG A 424 9.94 10.61 -11.83
CA ARG A 424 10.41 11.57 -10.83
C ARG A 424 9.45 12.75 -10.76
N VAL A 425 9.51 13.49 -9.65
CA VAL A 425 8.70 14.70 -9.46
C VAL A 425 9.53 15.96 -9.30
N ARG A 426 8.96 17.06 -9.78
CA ARG A 426 9.33 18.44 -9.47
C ARG A 426 8.13 19.12 -8.83
N VAL A 427 8.36 19.99 -7.85
CA VAL A 427 7.29 20.72 -7.16
C VAL A 427 7.50 22.21 -7.34
N PHE A 428 6.42 22.94 -7.65
CA PHE A 428 6.41 24.39 -7.83
C PHE A 428 5.32 25.04 -6.99
N ASP A 429 5.56 26.30 -6.57
CA ASP A 429 4.56 27.12 -5.92
C ASP A 429 3.57 27.73 -6.95
N ALA A 430 2.57 28.45 -6.46
CA ALA A 430 1.57 29.11 -7.29
C ALA A 430 2.13 30.13 -8.32
N ASN A 431 3.37 30.62 -8.11
CA ASN A 431 4.03 31.56 -9.00
C ASN A 431 4.96 30.85 -10.02
N GLY A 432 5.04 29.52 -9.98
CA GLY A 432 5.94 28.73 -10.82
C GLY A 432 7.38 28.66 -10.31
N ASN A 433 7.66 29.05 -9.06
CA ASN A 433 8.99 28.90 -8.48
C ASN A 433 9.18 27.45 -7.98
N ALA A 434 10.37 26.88 -8.21
CA ALA A 434 10.70 25.57 -7.67
C ALA A 434 10.66 25.57 -6.14
N VAL A 435 10.02 24.55 -5.57
CA VAL A 435 9.89 24.35 -4.13
C VAL A 435 10.84 23.25 -3.68
N ALA A 436 11.60 23.56 -2.66
CA ALA A 436 12.49 22.63 -1.98
C ALA A 436 11.72 21.43 -1.39
N PHE A 437 12.21 20.22 -1.63
CA PHE A 437 11.67 18.99 -1.02
C PHE A 437 12.77 18.08 -0.46
N GLN A 438 12.39 17.23 0.49
CA GLN A 438 13.23 16.13 1.00
C GLN A 438 12.82 14.84 0.29
N VAL A 439 13.79 14.05 -0.15
CA VAL A 439 13.56 12.73 -0.76
C VAL A 439 13.36 11.70 0.34
N LEU A 440 12.22 10.99 0.30
CA LEU A 440 11.92 9.86 1.18
C LEU A 440 12.29 8.53 0.54
N SER A 441 12.03 8.41 -0.76
CA SER A 441 12.37 7.23 -1.56
C SER A 441 12.71 7.62 -2.99
N ASN A 442 13.73 6.98 -3.55
CA ASN A 442 14.25 7.16 -4.89
C ASN A 442 14.90 5.86 -5.33
N ASP A 443 14.05 4.88 -5.60
CA ASP A 443 14.42 3.57 -6.11
C ASP A 443 13.89 3.41 -7.55
N ARG A 444 14.06 2.23 -8.11
CA ARG A 444 13.50 1.85 -9.41
C ARG A 444 11.98 1.81 -9.32
N GLY A 445 11.33 2.52 -10.25
CA GLY A 445 9.87 2.55 -10.31
C GLY A 445 9.15 3.28 -9.18
N LEU A 446 9.86 3.93 -8.25
CA LEU A 446 9.28 4.62 -7.09
C LEU A 446 10.07 5.89 -6.76
N PHE A 447 9.35 6.99 -6.58
CA PHE A 447 9.91 8.23 -6.08
C PHE A 447 8.93 8.90 -5.12
N SER A 448 9.39 9.21 -3.92
CA SER A 448 8.59 9.85 -2.87
C SER A 448 9.35 11.00 -2.24
N VAL A 449 8.64 12.10 -2.01
CA VAL A 449 9.19 13.35 -1.45
C VAL A 449 8.24 13.96 -0.42
N GLN A 450 8.79 14.76 0.48
CA GLN A 450 8.01 15.64 1.35
C GLN A 450 8.49 17.10 1.23
N VAL A 451 7.53 18.01 1.13
CA VAL A 451 7.72 19.46 1.17
C VAL A 451 7.27 19.93 2.54
N LEU A 452 8.23 20.39 3.34
CA LEU A 452 7.98 20.90 4.68
C LEU A 452 7.44 22.33 4.62
N ASN A 453 6.58 22.68 5.58
CA ASN A 453 6.00 24.02 5.72
C ASN A 453 5.24 24.49 4.46
N ALA A 454 4.60 23.56 3.75
CA ALA A 454 3.60 23.90 2.75
C ALA A 454 2.43 24.65 3.44
N THR A 455 1.71 25.46 2.68
CA THR A 455 0.62 26.30 3.22
C THR A 455 -0.73 25.82 2.71
N ALA A 456 -1.61 25.43 3.62
CA ALA A 456 -2.99 25.04 3.30
C ALA A 456 -3.74 26.16 2.58
N GLY A 457 -4.62 25.79 1.64
CA GLY A 457 -5.31 26.75 0.78
C GLY A 457 -4.43 27.42 -0.29
N LYS A 458 -3.16 27.05 -0.46
CA LYS A 458 -2.34 27.46 -1.62
C LYS A 458 -2.31 26.36 -2.68
N ASP A 459 -2.14 26.79 -3.92
CA ASP A 459 -1.93 25.89 -5.06
C ASP A 459 -0.45 25.51 -5.14
N TYR A 460 -0.19 24.23 -5.35
CA TYR A 460 1.11 23.67 -5.69
C TYR A 460 0.99 22.94 -7.02
N TYR A 461 2.06 22.95 -7.81
CA TYR A 461 2.14 22.21 -9.05
C TYR A 461 3.17 21.10 -8.94
N ILE A 462 2.80 19.90 -9.37
CA ILE A 462 3.68 18.72 -9.39
C ILE A 462 3.85 18.32 -10.85
N GLN A 463 5.09 18.28 -11.32
CA GLN A 463 5.40 17.71 -12.64
C GLN A 463 5.95 16.31 -12.47
N VAL A 464 5.36 15.33 -13.14
CA VAL A 464 5.86 13.96 -13.26
C VAL A 464 6.61 13.82 -14.58
N PHE A 465 7.79 13.20 -14.56
CA PHE A 465 8.61 13.03 -15.77
C PHE A 465 9.54 11.83 -15.60
N ALA A 466 10.08 11.32 -16.71
CA ALA A 466 11.05 10.23 -16.67
C ALA A 466 12.40 10.67 -16.06
N ARG A 467 13.01 9.84 -15.21
CA ARG A 467 14.37 10.06 -14.73
C ARG A 467 15.35 10.15 -15.90
N ALA A 468 16.26 11.13 -15.86
CA ALA A 468 17.37 11.18 -16.81
C ALA A 468 18.21 9.90 -16.76
N GLY A 469 18.40 9.25 -17.92
CA GLY A 469 19.09 7.96 -18.02
C GLY A 469 18.31 6.78 -17.43
N ALA A 470 16.99 6.90 -17.25
CA ALA A 470 16.11 5.81 -16.84
C ALA A 470 16.31 4.55 -17.70
N VAL A 471 16.21 3.38 -17.07
CA VAL A 471 16.15 2.11 -17.81
C VAL A 471 14.83 2.01 -18.57
N LYS A 472 13.75 2.56 -18.00
CA LYS A 472 12.44 2.68 -18.66
C LYS A 472 11.90 4.09 -18.44
N SER A 473 11.76 4.85 -19.53
CA SER A 473 11.31 6.25 -19.54
C SER A 473 9.83 6.43 -19.89
N THR A 474 9.13 5.37 -20.28
CA THR A 474 7.71 5.42 -20.63
C THR A 474 6.92 4.37 -19.86
N GLY A 475 5.62 4.58 -19.67
CA GLY A 475 4.74 3.60 -19.06
C GLY A 475 3.73 4.19 -18.08
N ASN A 476 2.84 3.31 -17.59
CA ASN A 476 1.82 3.69 -16.62
C ASN A 476 2.44 4.01 -15.26
N TYR A 477 1.94 5.06 -14.63
CA TYR A 477 2.29 5.38 -13.26
C TYR A 477 1.04 5.82 -12.47
N PHE A 478 1.18 5.81 -11.15
CA PHE A 478 0.24 6.38 -10.22
C PHE A 478 0.93 7.51 -9.46
N ILE A 479 0.25 8.64 -9.29
CA ILE A 479 0.67 9.74 -8.42
C ILE A 479 -0.31 9.88 -7.26
N ALA A 480 0.23 10.06 -6.06
CA ALA A 480 -0.54 10.32 -4.85
C ALA A 480 0.09 11.50 -4.10
N ALA A 481 -0.68 12.56 -3.88
CA ALA A 481 -0.27 13.73 -3.13
C ALA A 481 -1.25 14.02 -1.99
N ASP A 482 -0.72 14.30 -0.80
CA ASP A 482 -1.50 14.57 0.40
C ASP A 482 -0.84 15.66 1.24
N PHE A 483 -1.67 16.53 1.77
CA PHE A 483 -1.30 17.52 2.76
C PHE A 483 -1.74 17.03 4.14
N ASN A 484 -0.80 16.94 5.07
CA ASN A 484 -1.10 16.52 6.42
C ASN A 484 -0.29 17.25 7.49
N GLN A 485 -0.65 16.99 8.74
CA GLN A 485 0.06 17.47 9.93
C GLN A 485 0.69 16.31 10.73
N LEU A 486 0.91 15.15 10.08
CA LEU A 486 1.65 14.07 10.68
C LEU A 486 3.10 14.51 10.92
N ALA A 487 3.75 13.91 11.92
CA ALA A 487 5.16 14.13 12.16
C ALA A 487 5.95 13.81 10.88
N PRO A 488 6.73 14.76 10.31
CA PRO A 488 7.48 14.50 9.10
C PRO A 488 8.52 13.41 9.29
N LEU A 489 8.79 12.62 8.25
CA LEU A 489 9.83 11.60 8.33
C LEU A 489 11.20 12.29 8.40
N VAL A 490 11.96 12.01 9.46
CA VAL A 490 13.30 12.58 9.66
C VAL A 490 14.36 11.53 9.40
N PHE A 491 15.40 11.92 8.67
CA PHE A 491 16.60 11.13 8.47
C PHE A 491 17.76 11.68 9.30
N ASP A 492 18.43 10.79 10.03
CA ASP A 492 19.66 11.11 10.72
C ASP A 492 20.83 11.14 9.73
N ASN A 493 21.67 12.18 9.82
CA ASN A 493 22.96 12.17 9.14
C ASN A 493 23.90 11.22 9.89
N VAL A 494 24.17 10.05 9.31
CA VAL A 494 25.01 9.03 9.96
C VAL A 494 26.46 9.09 9.49
N ALA A 495 26.72 9.55 8.27
CA ALA A 495 28.07 9.72 7.76
C ALA A 495 28.14 10.85 6.72
N ASN A 496 29.28 11.50 6.62
CA ASN A 496 29.61 12.41 5.52
C ASN A 496 31.13 12.44 5.30
N GLY A 497 31.55 12.78 4.08
CA GLY A 497 32.97 12.83 3.74
C GLY A 497 33.24 13.31 2.32
N THR A 498 34.51 13.35 1.94
CA THR A 498 34.94 13.64 0.56
C THR A 498 35.97 12.61 0.09
N LEU A 499 35.91 12.26 -1.19
CA LEU A 499 36.76 11.24 -1.82
C LEU A 499 37.42 11.80 -3.08
N ASN A 500 38.69 11.44 -3.28
CA ASN A 500 39.34 11.59 -4.59
C ASN A 500 38.76 10.55 -5.56
N ALA A 501 38.90 10.79 -6.86
CA ALA A 501 38.54 9.83 -7.90
C ALA A 501 39.23 8.46 -7.66
N GLY A 502 38.45 7.39 -7.69
CA GLY A 502 38.94 6.02 -7.46
C GLY A 502 39.34 5.69 -6.01
N ALA A 503 39.25 6.63 -5.07
CA ALA A 503 39.57 6.38 -3.67
C ALA A 503 38.42 5.67 -2.94
N THR A 504 38.78 4.82 -1.99
CA THR A 504 37.86 4.13 -1.09
C THR A 504 38.15 4.56 0.35
N THR A 505 37.11 4.75 1.17
CA THR A 505 37.26 5.06 2.60
C THR A 505 37.94 3.94 3.36
N ALA A 506 38.44 4.27 4.55
CA ALA A 506 38.65 3.25 5.58
C ALA A 506 37.30 2.58 5.95
N VAL A 507 37.38 1.45 6.66
CA VAL A 507 36.19 0.70 7.10
C VAL A 507 35.43 1.50 8.15
N ASP A 508 34.24 1.97 7.82
CA ASP A 508 33.34 2.54 8.81
C ASP A 508 32.47 1.45 9.43
N THR A 509 32.01 1.69 10.65
CA THR A 509 31.20 0.73 11.41
C THR A 509 29.80 1.29 11.67
N LEU A 510 28.77 0.53 11.28
CA LEU A 510 27.37 0.78 11.60
C LEU A 510 26.91 -0.28 12.61
N ALA A 511 26.57 0.12 13.83
CA ALA A 511 26.03 -0.77 14.85
C ALA A 511 24.52 -0.55 15.00
N LEU A 512 23.73 -1.61 14.83
CA LEU A 512 22.29 -1.62 14.98
C LEU A 512 21.92 -2.34 16.29
N ASN A 513 21.21 -1.65 17.17
CA ASN A 513 20.83 -2.18 18.49
C ASN A 513 19.52 -2.98 18.44
N LYS A 514 18.69 -2.73 17.42
CA LYS A 514 17.42 -3.43 17.17
C LYS A 514 17.44 -3.96 15.73
N ALA A 515 16.74 -5.07 15.51
CA ALA A 515 16.40 -5.48 14.16
C ALA A 515 15.24 -4.62 13.66
N GLY A 516 15.17 -4.38 12.35
CA GLY A 516 14.08 -3.63 11.75
C GLY A 516 14.35 -3.25 10.30
N VAL A 517 13.36 -2.64 9.66
CA VAL A 517 13.47 -2.05 8.33
C VAL A 517 14.08 -0.65 8.47
N TYR A 518 15.16 -0.43 7.74
CA TYR A 518 15.87 0.84 7.67
C TYR A 518 15.78 1.39 6.26
N GLN A 519 15.47 2.68 6.16
CA GLN A 519 15.58 3.43 4.92
C GLN A 519 16.94 4.12 4.89
N PHE A 520 17.75 3.74 3.90
CA PHE A 520 19.04 4.38 3.63
C PHE A 520 18.85 5.41 2.52
N ALA A 521 19.48 6.57 2.66
CA ALA A 521 19.56 7.59 1.62
C ALA A 521 21.02 8.04 1.44
N LEU A 522 21.57 7.80 0.26
CA LEU A 522 22.92 8.21 -0.11
C LEU A 522 22.85 9.38 -1.08
N ASN A 523 23.53 10.47 -0.75
CA ASN A 523 23.69 11.60 -1.66
C ASN A 523 25.14 11.76 -2.12
N ALA A 524 25.31 12.47 -3.23
CA ALA A 524 26.60 12.82 -3.79
C ALA A 524 26.60 14.30 -4.18
N GLN A 525 27.69 14.98 -3.88
CA GLN A 525 27.91 16.39 -4.23
C GLN A 525 29.28 16.52 -4.89
N GLY A 526 29.34 17.12 -6.07
CA GLY A 526 30.58 17.27 -6.83
C GLY A 526 30.50 18.49 -7.73
N GLN A 527 31.64 18.98 -8.20
CA GLN A 527 31.69 20.14 -9.09
C GLN A 527 31.27 19.78 -10.53
N SER A 528 31.37 18.50 -10.90
CA SER A 528 30.99 17.99 -12.22
C SER A 528 29.75 17.11 -12.11
N ALA A 529 28.72 17.43 -12.89
CA ALA A 529 27.56 16.55 -13.04
C ALA A 529 28.00 15.19 -13.58
N GLY A 530 27.51 14.11 -12.99
CA GLY A 530 27.90 12.74 -13.36
C GLY A 530 29.01 12.11 -12.52
N ASP A 531 29.75 12.88 -11.72
CA ASP A 531 30.65 12.32 -10.69
C ASP A 531 29.82 11.45 -9.73
N SER A 532 30.32 10.28 -9.31
CA SER A 532 29.55 9.34 -8.48
C SER A 532 30.34 8.72 -7.32
N VAL A 533 29.60 8.29 -6.29
CA VAL A 533 30.09 7.57 -5.11
C VAL A 533 29.26 6.31 -4.92
N THR A 534 29.92 5.19 -4.62
CA THR A 534 29.28 3.92 -4.33
C THR A 534 29.51 3.53 -2.88
N MET A 535 28.43 3.34 -2.13
CA MET A 535 28.41 2.77 -0.78
C MET A 535 28.18 1.26 -0.87
N THR A 536 28.97 0.46 -0.17
CA THR A 536 28.74 -0.98 0.01
C THR A 536 28.68 -1.31 1.49
N VAL A 537 27.64 -2.04 1.90
CA VAL A 537 27.42 -2.50 3.27
C VAL A 537 27.69 -3.98 3.35
N TYR A 538 28.43 -4.40 4.37
CA TYR A 538 28.82 -5.78 4.63
C TYR A 538 28.32 -6.23 6.00
N ASP A 539 27.96 -7.50 6.13
CA ASP A 539 27.66 -8.14 7.41
C ASP A 539 28.93 -8.41 8.22
N ALA A 540 28.76 -8.98 9.42
CA ALA A 540 29.88 -9.31 10.32
C ALA A 540 30.82 -10.38 9.75
N ASP A 541 30.35 -11.22 8.82
CA ASP A 541 31.13 -12.26 8.14
C ASP A 541 31.87 -11.72 6.90
N GLY A 542 31.65 -10.45 6.54
CA GLY A 542 32.26 -9.78 5.40
C GLY A 542 31.54 -10.02 4.07
N ASN A 543 30.32 -10.56 4.09
CA ASN A 543 29.49 -10.69 2.90
C ASN A 543 28.81 -9.36 2.57
N VAL A 544 28.66 -9.06 1.29
CA VAL A 544 27.92 -7.85 0.85
C VAL A 544 26.43 -8.05 1.13
N VAL A 545 25.85 -7.13 1.89
CA VAL A 545 24.40 -7.06 2.15
C VAL A 545 23.71 -6.29 1.02
N PHE A 546 24.22 -5.09 0.70
CA PHE A 546 23.73 -4.29 -0.43
C PHE A 546 24.71 -3.18 -0.81
N THR A 547 24.44 -2.56 -1.97
CA THR A 547 25.22 -1.44 -2.53
C THR A 547 24.27 -0.33 -3.01
N LEU A 548 24.67 0.93 -2.86
CA LEU A 548 24.01 2.10 -3.43
C LEU A 548 25.02 3.01 -4.14
N THR A 549 24.65 3.54 -5.30
CA THR A 549 25.49 4.49 -6.06
C THR A 549 24.75 5.80 -6.24
N ALA A 550 25.29 6.89 -5.70
CA ALA A 550 24.76 8.24 -5.83
C ALA A 550 25.59 9.05 -6.83
N THR A 551 24.93 9.94 -7.57
CA THR A 551 25.53 10.77 -8.62
C THR A 551 25.33 12.26 -8.31
N ALA A 552 26.39 13.06 -8.46
CA ALA A 552 26.37 14.49 -8.24
C ALA A 552 25.38 15.19 -9.19
N GLY A 553 24.57 16.10 -8.64
CA GLY A 553 23.51 16.80 -9.36
C GLY A 553 22.22 15.98 -9.52
N GLN A 554 22.12 14.81 -8.89
CA GLN A 554 20.89 14.02 -8.85
C GLN A 554 20.38 13.92 -7.40
N PRO A 555 19.06 13.72 -7.19
CA PRO A 555 18.49 13.44 -5.88
C PRO A 555 19.12 12.21 -5.23
N ALA A 556 19.15 12.19 -3.89
CA ALA A 556 19.66 11.07 -3.11
C ALA A 556 19.03 9.75 -3.57
N VAL A 557 19.84 8.71 -3.79
CA VAL A 557 19.33 7.35 -4.04
C VAL A 557 18.99 6.69 -2.72
N THR A 558 17.96 5.85 -2.70
CA THR A 558 17.53 5.21 -1.46
C THR A 558 17.41 3.70 -1.56
N SER A 559 17.31 3.03 -0.41
CA SER A 559 16.91 1.63 -0.32
C SER A 559 16.36 1.31 1.05
N SER A 560 15.23 0.59 1.07
CA SER A 560 14.69 -0.02 2.28
C SER A 560 15.33 -1.40 2.49
N ARG A 561 15.92 -1.65 3.65
CA ARG A 561 16.48 -2.96 3.99
C ARG A 561 16.06 -3.36 5.39
N TYR A 562 15.53 -4.56 5.51
CA TYR A 562 15.51 -5.20 6.81
C TYR A 562 16.93 -5.62 7.20
N LEU A 563 17.35 -5.25 8.40
CA LEU A 563 18.63 -5.61 8.97
C LEU A 563 18.43 -6.15 10.38
N LYS A 564 19.17 -7.21 10.71
CA LYS A 564 19.22 -7.73 12.08
C LYS A 564 20.05 -6.80 12.97
N ALA A 565 19.78 -6.81 14.27
CA ALA A 565 20.68 -6.21 15.25
C ALA A 565 22.08 -6.81 15.10
N GLY A 566 23.12 -5.97 15.18
CA GLY A 566 24.49 -6.38 14.95
C GLY A 566 25.36 -5.27 14.39
N THR A 567 26.60 -5.63 14.08
CA THR A 567 27.61 -4.70 13.55
C THR A 567 27.84 -4.96 12.08
N TYR A 568 27.77 -3.90 11.29
CA TYR A 568 27.97 -3.89 9.85
C TYR A 568 29.17 -3.02 9.50
N THR A 569 29.84 -3.40 8.41
CA THR A 569 30.92 -2.60 7.82
C THR A 569 30.39 -1.80 6.64
N VAL A 570 30.72 -0.52 6.56
CA VAL A 570 30.34 0.37 5.45
C VAL A 570 31.59 0.90 4.75
N LYS A 571 31.61 0.87 3.42
CA LYS A 571 32.68 1.44 2.60
C LYS A 571 32.12 2.34 1.52
N TYR A 572 32.78 3.48 1.28
CA TYR A 572 32.44 4.38 0.18
C TYR A 572 33.59 4.42 -0.83
N THR A 573 33.27 4.35 -2.11
CA THR A 573 34.23 4.41 -3.21
C THR A 573 33.81 5.46 -4.23
N GLY A 574 34.66 6.45 -4.46
CA GLY A 574 34.48 7.41 -5.56
C GLY A 574 34.79 6.73 -6.89
N ALA A 575 33.97 6.93 -7.93
CA ALA A 575 34.23 6.34 -9.22
C ALA A 575 35.57 6.85 -9.81
N LYS A 576 36.29 5.97 -10.53
CA LYS A 576 37.56 6.32 -11.17
C LYS A 576 37.40 7.38 -12.26
N SER A 577 36.22 7.46 -12.86
CA SER A 577 35.84 8.43 -13.88
C SER A 577 35.53 9.81 -13.33
N ASN A 578 35.50 10.00 -12.00
CA ASN A 578 35.18 11.30 -11.42
C ASN A 578 36.22 12.34 -11.86
N ALA A 579 35.75 13.48 -12.36
CA ALA A 579 36.60 14.56 -12.80
C ALA A 579 37.22 15.33 -11.63
N SER A 580 36.56 15.28 -10.46
CA SER A 580 36.92 16.05 -9.27
C SER A 580 36.74 15.25 -7.98
N ARG A 581 37.06 15.88 -6.84
CA ARG A 581 36.68 15.32 -5.53
C ARG A 581 35.17 15.31 -5.42
N ILE A 582 34.65 14.21 -4.87
CA ILE A 582 33.22 14.04 -4.62
C ILE A 582 32.94 13.99 -3.13
N GLY A 583 32.00 14.81 -2.67
CA GLY A 583 31.40 14.73 -1.35
C GLY A 583 30.27 13.71 -1.32
N TYR A 584 30.08 13.06 -0.16
CA TYR A 584 28.97 12.16 0.08
C TYR A 584 28.38 12.38 1.47
N GLY A 585 27.13 11.99 1.63
CA GLY A 585 26.39 11.95 2.88
C GLY A 585 25.48 10.72 2.90
N LEU A 586 25.60 9.94 3.97
CA LEU A 586 24.68 8.86 4.28
C LEU A 586 23.69 9.33 5.34
N PHE A 587 22.43 9.05 5.05
CA PHE A 587 21.29 9.35 5.88
C PHE A 587 20.51 8.06 6.16
N MET A 588 19.99 7.92 7.37
CA MET A 588 19.23 6.74 7.77
C MET A 588 18.00 7.11 8.58
N THR A 589 16.96 6.30 8.47
CA THR A 589 15.85 6.30 9.42
C THR A 589 15.34 4.87 9.59
N GLN A 590 14.87 4.54 10.79
CA GLN A 590 14.24 3.26 11.06
C GLN A 590 12.74 3.40 10.81
N LEU A 591 12.20 2.59 9.90
CA LEU A 591 10.78 2.62 9.54
C LEU A 591 9.92 1.79 10.50
N SER A 592 10.55 1.07 11.41
CA SER A 592 9.90 0.01 12.15
C SER A 592 10.73 -0.57 13.30
N GLU A 593 10.10 -1.01 14.38
CA GLU A 593 10.82 -1.66 15.49
C GLU A 593 10.81 -3.19 15.42
N GLY A 594 11.71 -3.84 16.15
CA GLY A 594 11.79 -5.30 16.16
C GLY A 594 10.51 -6.02 16.62
N VAL A 595 9.48 -5.34 17.11
CA VAL A 595 8.18 -5.99 17.37
C VAL A 595 7.24 -5.88 16.16
N GLY A 596 7.58 -5.00 15.21
CA GLY A 596 7.07 -5.02 13.85
C GLY A 596 7.76 -4.03 12.88
N PRO A 597 8.24 -4.49 11.70
CA PRO A 597 8.43 -5.85 11.33
C PRO A 597 9.86 -6.25 11.73
N TYR A 598 9.87 -7.33 12.51
CA TYR A 598 10.88 -8.38 12.53
C TYR A 598 11.91 -8.31 13.68
N ALA A 599 11.64 -8.99 14.80
CA ALA A 599 12.65 -9.47 15.75
C ALA A 599 12.70 -11.00 15.67
N THR A 600 13.91 -11.50 15.47
CA THR A 600 14.23 -12.91 15.71
C THR A 600 14.79 -13.05 17.11
N SER A 601 14.16 -13.85 17.97
CA SER A 601 14.77 -14.26 19.24
C SER A 601 15.94 -15.22 18.98
N THR A 602 17.13 -14.91 19.52
CA THR A 602 18.26 -15.86 19.62
C THR A 602 18.66 -16.13 21.08
N ALA A 603 17.92 -15.62 22.07
CA ALA A 603 18.30 -15.73 23.49
C ALA A 603 17.37 -16.65 24.28
N SER A 604 17.96 -17.60 25.02
CA SER A 604 17.26 -18.38 26.04
C SER A 604 16.88 -17.49 27.24
N PRO A 605 15.73 -17.73 27.90
CA PRO A 605 15.19 -16.82 28.90
C PRO A 605 16.03 -16.80 30.19
N PRO A 606 16.38 -15.62 30.74
CA PRO A 606 16.94 -15.51 32.07
C PRO A 606 15.85 -15.57 33.15
N THR A 607 16.05 -16.40 34.16
CA THR A 607 15.22 -16.50 35.36
C THR A 607 15.60 -15.40 36.36
N SER A 608 14.86 -14.28 36.42
CA SER A 608 14.72 -13.46 37.63
C SER A 608 13.79 -12.26 37.41
N GLN A 609 12.68 -12.22 38.17
CA GLN A 609 11.79 -11.08 38.29
C GLN A 609 12.39 -10.01 39.19
N THR A 610 12.77 -8.87 38.61
CA THR A 610 12.84 -7.57 39.29
C THR A 610 12.40 -6.49 38.31
N ALA A 611 11.52 -5.60 38.75
CA ALA A 611 10.98 -4.51 37.94
C ALA A 611 12.09 -3.60 37.38
N PRO A 612 12.04 -3.20 36.09
CA PRO A 612 13.05 -2.33 35.50
C PRO A 612 12.88 -0.87 35.99
N PRO A 613 13.98 -0.11 36.12
CA PRO A 613 13.93 1.33 36.35
C PRO A 613 13.33 2.07 35.12
N PRO A 614 12.86 3.33 35.29
CA PRO A 614 12.27 4.10 34.20
C PRO A 614 13.24 4.27 33.01
N PRO A 615 12.73 4.30 31.77
CA PRO A 615 13.57 4.29 30.58
C PRO A 615 14.40 5.57 30.48
N PRO A 616 15.67 5.47 30.03
CA PRO A 616 16.46 6.64 29.67
C PRO A 616 15.85 7.34 28.43
N PRO A 617 16.20 8.61 28.15
CA PRO A 617 15.75 9.32 26.94
C PRO A 617 16.14 8.54 25.67
N PRO A 618 15.43 8.72 24.53
CA PRO A 618 15.57 7.85 23.37
C PRO A 618 17.00 7.90 22.83
N SER A 619 17.73 6.80 23.02
CA SER A 619 18.97 6.56 22.30
C SER A 619 18.62 6.18 20.87
N SER A 620 19.29 6.77 19.87
CA SER A 620 19.19 6.30 18.49
C SER A 620 19.34 4.77 18.43
N SER A 621 18.48 4.09 17.66
CA SER A 621 18.50 2.62 17.55
C SER A 621 19.74 2.08 16.85
N TYR A 622 20.59 2.98 16.36
CA TYR A 622 21.88 2.71 15.75
C TYR A 622 22.93 3.74 16.18
N SER A 623 24.19 3.38 15.96
CA SER A 623 25.33 4.28 16.05
C SER A 623 26.26 4.07 14.87
N TYR A 624 26.93 5.14 14.44
CA TYR A 624 27.87 5.11 13.33
C TYR A 624 29.22 5.62 13.80
N THR A 625 30.29 4.86 13.52
CA THR A 625 31.66 5.25 13.85
C THR A 625 32.48 5.29 12.57
N SER A 626 32.96 6.48 12.21
CA SER A 626 33.90 6.65 11.11
C SER A 626 35.30 6.22 11.54
N SER A 627 36.01 5.53 10.66
CA SER A 627 37.44 5.28 10.88
C SER A 627 38.22 6.59 10.72
N PRO A 628 39.26 6.86 11.54
CA PRO A 628 40.05 8.08 11.42
C PRO A 628 40.81 8.11 10.09
N SER A 629 40.34 8.94 9.16
CA SER A 629 41.08 9.36 7.98
C SER A 629 41.39 10.87 8.06
N ASN A 630 42.64 11.22 7.72
CA ASN A 630 43.31 12.53 7.88
C ASN A 630 42.41 13.78 7.72
N PRO A 631 42.55 14.81 8.58
CA PRO A 631 41.59 15.90 8.68
C PRO A 631 41.80 16.95 7.58
N SER A 632 40.76 17.21 6.80
CA SER A 632 40.54 18.53 6.20
C SER A 632 39.04 18.77 6.13
N SER A 633 38.48 19.26 7.24
CA SER A 633 37.11 19.74 7.35
C SER A 633 37.02 21.16 6.79
N PRO A 634 35.91 21.50 6.12
CA PRO A 634 35.19 22.70 6.54
C PRO A 634 33.73 22.38 6.86
N SER A 635 33.29 22.95 8.00
CA SER A 635 31.93 23.24 8.47
C SER A 635 30.80 22.24 8.18
N SER A 636 30.31 21.63 9.26
CA SER A 636 29.00 20.97 9.33
C SER A 636 27.87 21.83 8.75
N PRO A 637 27.03 21.31 7.85
CA PRO A 637 25.67 21.80 7.70
C PRO A 637 24.80 21.16 8.78
N SER A 638 24.44 21.93 9.80
CA SER A 638 23.34 21.61 10.68
C SER A 638 22.01 21.88 9.95
N SER A 639 21.45 20.87 9.28
CA SER A 639 20.02 20.87 8.91
C SER A 639 19.53 19.45 8.59
N PRO A 640 18.35 19.03 9.09
CA PRO A 640 17.77 17.73 8.79
C PRO A 640 17.23 17.74 7.35
N GLY A 641 17.77 16.89 6.49
CA GLY A 641 17.36 16.70 5.08
C GLY A 641 17.80 17.83 4.14
N TYR A 642 18.64 17.50 3.15
CA TYR A 642 18.99 18.44 2.09
C TYR A 642 17.76 18.73 1.22
N PRO A 643 17.29 19.98 1.14
CA PRO A 643 16.25 20.35 0.20
C PRO A 643 16.80 20.27 -1.23
N TYR A 644 16.10 19.55 -2.10
CA TYR A 644 16.33 19.59 -3.55
C TYR A 644 15.36 20.59 -4.17
N ALA A 645 15.89 21.49 -4.99
CA ALA A 645 15.12 22.22 -5.99
C ALA A 645 15.76 21.86 -7.33
N TYR A 646 14.97 21.23 -8.20
CA TYR A 646 15.41 20.85 -9.55
C TYR A 646 15.36 22.05 -10.50
#